data_AF-A0A0H4A207-F1
#
_entry.id   AF-A0A0H4A207-F1
#
_cell.length_a   1.000
_cell.length_b   1.000
_cell.length_c   1.000
_cell.angle_alpha   90.00
_cell.angle_beta   90.00
_cell.angle_gamma   90.00
#
_symmetry.space_group_name_H-M   'P 1'
#
loop_
_entity.id
_entity.type
_entity.pdbx_description
1 polymer ?
#
loop_
_entity_poly.entity_id
_entity_poly.type
_entity_poly.pdbx_seq_one_letter_code
_entity_poly.pdbx_strand_id
1 'polypeptide(L)'
;MNRQQKRGCGVVLAALMTVIAGCQGEGGETEGGGVGAPSPTPAPLIAHSGVVSATPGVAESVNLAPYIIAGSGVEPSVVDVTLLSENEACGEVEIENGRQVGFRTQVDGSAMCRYQYTVEANANLGNESDATGVMTVVASTASNPTLVPIPISMTLTADGGPASVEIDIAAELAKVGDSLPLGYSLSSELSVLGDGLAQANTPSLNTLKYTAVSDGPQRIIYKLEDGAGQAHKFGVIEVAVSDGSNPPPQAKDDAVYAPMVGINQTIEIDLSLPPYVTSPDGEDFQLVHVNSFNATVVPKAPDDITNKVFTFNAPIAGEHYITYVVSDHWGGFDVGMMKVTVVDPVHPQLWDDIVYNNAIYTAPLTLAQATNSKAGASGVYHDAGYNPTVAVATFRFNEASAYCGTRGRLPTSLELQRLSQDQSPAANHHWPVGLAYWASDNGTAQVVDLYDGGGTQPQPQGQYVTCVANKALSVSALDGRALSDGEDRALIEATVHVAGAPKAGERVDALVIYGGATLVSTHATTNSQGQVHFGATDTTVEPVTIMVSWERETALQNVVFYSDGLADSMTLSMTSDSGYANGVVTNAATATVLDSWGVPVAGQLVSFNTDTSTSKVVDSAPQLVTNDQGKVTARVTDTVAEPVTITAETSTRAGRVNAAKGGRFIRPDKAVTINGYRFSPPLDITAAFIASGITHNSRNIESGRSGPRGMEVPKYDWNKANQYCNQLNYNGRQDWRLPTKDELLSLYNSTQGAGMSTKHSWTTGTSFWSSSSGGSGKHWHVYLHNGDAGIRDDSNDRYVSCIIDQANPVTKPVTVGNLTFSPALSVNQARDASGVTPDGEYTEDGIFGPAGMVVARYDWGHANQYCNQLDYDGKQDWRLPTTNELMTLFNSTGKAGMWRRHGWATGQLFWASNGPGPGSGEHYDVELTLGAVFTNSDGGHDYASCVRTGV
;
A
#
# COMPACT_ATOMS: atom_id res chain seq x y z
N MET A 1 -43.04 3.56 98.34
CA MET A 1 -41.73 3.20 98.92
C MET A 1 -40.76 4.31 98.55
N ASN A 2 -40.18 5.07 99.50
CA ASN A 2 -38.98 4.75 100.30
C ASN A 2 -37.76 4.42 99.42
N ARG A 3 -36.56 5.02 99.56
CA ARG A 3 -35.95 6.14 100.34
C ARG A 3 -34.58 6.41 99.66
N GLN A 4 -33.85 7.52 99.76
CA GLN A 4 -33.92 8.81 100.48
C GLN A 4 -33.02 9.83 99.70
N GLN A 5 -33.33 11.14 99.65
CA GLN A 5 -32.68 12.26 100.41
C GLN A 5 -31.13 12.32 100.31
N LYS A 6 -30.40 13.45 100.27
CA LYS A 6 -30.57 14.96 100.35
C LYS A 6 -29.21 15.56 99.85
N ARG A 7 -28.90 16.85 99.65
CA ARG A 7 -29.47 18.22 99.81
C ARG A 7 -28.63 19.14 98.89
N GLY A 8 -28.96 20.39 98.53
CA GLY A 8 -30.20 21.18 98.70
C GLY A 8 -29.91 22.65 99.08
N CYS A 9 -30.77 23.56 98.58
CA CYS A 9 -30.84 25.02 98.85
C CYS A 9 -29.72 25.90 98.21
N GLY A 10 -30.00 27.13 97.74
CA GLY A 10 -31.27 27.90 97.76
C GLY A 10 -31.32 28.99 96.68
N VAL A 11 -32.49 29.28 96.06
CA VAL A 11 -33.46 30.36 96.40
C VAL A 11 -32.82 31.77 96.38
N VAL A 12 -33.31 32.86 95.76
CA VAL A 12 -34.65 33.45 95.45
C VAL A 12 -34.44 34.38 94.21
N LEU A 13 -35.37 35.00 93.47
CA LEU A 13 -36.72 35.53 93.73
C LEU A 13 -37.48 35.76 92.39
N ALA A 14 -38.81 35.76 92.42
CA ALA A 14 -39.67 36.07 91.27
C ALA A 14 -40.43 37.40 91.48
N ALA A 15 -40.72 38.15 90.40
CA ALA A 15 -41.68 39.27 90.24
C ALA A 15 -41.29 40.12 89.00
N LEU A 16 -42.17 40.75 88.20
CA LEU A 16 -43.64 40.74 88.08
C LEU A 16 -44.06 41.33 86.69
N MET A 17 -45.23 40.92 86.17
CA MET A 17 -46.25 41.66 85.38
C MET A 17 -45.87 42.90 84.51
N THR A 18 -46.05 42.95 83.17
CA THR A 18 -47.26 42.96 82.28
C THR A 18 -47.97 44.31 82.04
N VAL A 19 -48.73 44.39 80.91
CA VAL A 19 -49.68 45.44 80.42
C VAL A 19 -49.01 46.48 79.49
N ILE A 20 -49.23 46.56 78.15
CA ILE A 20 -50.42 46.57 77.25
C ILE A 20 -51.00 47.99 77.01
N ALA A 21 -51.40 48.23 75.74
CA ALA A 21 -52.02 49.41 75.11
C ALA A 21 -51.03 50.48 74.59
N GLY A 22 -51.13 51.02 73.36
CA GLY A 22 -52.11 50.82 72.28
C GLY A 22 -52.96 52.07 72.01
N CYS A 23 -52.80 52.70 70.83
CA CYS A 23 -53.74 53.69 70.28
C CYS A 23 -53.59 53.83 68.75
N GLN A 24 -54.71 54.17 68.10
CA GLN A 24 -54.82 54.53 66.68
C GLN A 24 -54.50 56.02 66.47
N GLY A 25 -54.32 56.46 65.22
CA GLY A 25 -54.35 57.89 64.86
C GLY A 25 -54.16 58.14 63.36
N GLU A 26 -55.17 58.69 62.69
CA GLU A 26 -55.14 59.11 61.28
C GLU A 26 -54.71 60.58 61.12
N GLY A 27 -54.04 60.89 59.99
CA GLY A 27 -54.21 62.13 59.23
C GLY A 27 -53.51 63.43 59.70
N GLY A 28 -53.22 64.31 58.74
CA GLY A 28 -52.87 65.73 58.98
C GLY A 28 -51.71 66.27 58.13
N GLU A 29 -51.92 67.44 57.51
CA GLU A 29 -50.99 68.08 56.56
C GLU A 29 -49.99 69.08 57.20
N THR A 30 -48.84 69.25 56.53
CA THR A 30 -48.03 70.49 56.34
C THR A 30 -47.22 71.17 57.47
N GLU A 31 -46.02 71.60 57.03
CA GLU A 31 -45.16 72.72 57.45
C GLU A 31 -44.43 72.77 58.83
N GLY A 32 -43.11 72.55 58.77
CA GLY A 32 -42.15 73.66 58.94
C GLY A 32 -41.69 74.04 60.36
N GLY A 33 -40.53 73.53 60.79
CA GLY A 33 -39.78 74.08 61.94
C GLY A 33 -38.71 73.13 62.48
N GLY A 34 -37.43 73.41 62.22
CA GLY A 34 -36.32 72.53 62.61
C GLY A 34 -35.77 72.77 64.02
N VAL A 35 -35.44 71.69 64.73
CA VAL A 35 -34.58 71.68 65.93
C VAL A 35 -33.74 70.39 65.93
N GLY A 36 -32.42 70.53 66.11
CA GLY A 36 -31.52 69.49 66.62
C GLY A 36 -31.35 68.20 65.78
N ALA A 37 -30.32 68.14 64.94
CA ALA A 37 -29.77 66.85 64.53
C ALA A 37 -29.17 66.12 65.74
N PRO A 38 -29.31 64.78 65.86
CA PRO A 38 -28.64 64.01 66.91
C PRO A 38 -27.12 64.06 66.74
N SER A 39 -26.38 63.91 67.85
CA SER A 39 -24.92 63.83 67.84
C SER A 39 -24.43 62.72 66.90
N PRO A 40 -23.32 62.92 66.17
CA PRO A 40 -22.78 61.87 65.32
C PRO A 40 -22.32 60.67 66.17
N THR A 41 -22.77 59.49 65.78
CA THR A 41 -22.24 58.21 66.27
C THR A 41 -20.74 58.15 65.96
N PRO A 42 -19.88 57.60 66.84
CA PRO A 42 -18.47 57.39 66.53
C PRO A 42 -18.31 56.56 65.24
N ALA A 43 -17.30 56.90 64.45
CA ALA A 43 -16.89 56.08 63.32
C ALA A 43 -16.41 54.70 63.84
N PRO A 44 -16.77 53.59 63.19
CA PRO A 44 -16.26 52.28 63.59
C PRO A 44 -14.74 52.22 63.35
N LEU A 45 -14.02 51.74 64.36
CA LEU A 45 -12.66 51.23 64.25
C LEU A 45 -12.74 49.73 64.51
N ILE A 46 -12.27 48.92 63.57
CA ILE A 46 -12.28 47.46 63.65
C ILE A 46 -10.90 46.93 63.26
N ALA A 47 -10.36 46.03 64.07
CA ALA A 47 -9.11 45.35 63.83
C ALA A 47 -9.39 43.87 63.54
N HIS A 48 -9.18 43.45 62.29
CA HIS A 48 -9.38 42.07 61.87
C HIS A 48 -8.15 41.21 62.19
N SER A 49 -8.41 39.95 62.52
CA SER A 49 -7.35 38.96 62.64
C SER A 49 -6.90 38.47 61.26
N GLY A 50 -5.62 38.14 61.10
CA GLY A 50 -5.03 37.82 59.80
C GLY A 50 -3.89 36.81 59.87
N VAL A 51 -3.40 36.40 58.69
CA VAL A 51 -2.23 35.53 58.54
C VAL A 51 -1.32 36.08 57.46
N VAL A 52 -0.02 36.08 57.71
CA VAL A 52 1.01 36.52 56.75
C VAL A 52 2.19 35.55 56.72
N SER A 53 2.79 35.38 55.55
CA SER A 53 4.03 34.62 55.40
C SER A 53 5.24 35.52 55.65
N ALA A 54 6.28 34.99 56.29
CA ALA A 54 7.58 35.64 56.45
C ALA A 54 8.73 34.73 56.00
N THR A 55 9.83 35.33 55.53
CA THR A 55 11.05 34.61 55.16
C THR A 55 11.82 34.17 56.40
N PRO A 56 12.15 32.86 56.57
CA PRO A 56 12.92 32.39 57.72
C PRO A 56 14.24 33.13 57.96
N GLY A 57 14.44 33.65 59.17
CA GLY A 57 15.65 34.36 59.57
C GLY A 57 15.82 35.75 58.99
N VAL A 58 14.75 36.36 58.43
CA VAL A 58 14.76 37.72 57.91
C VAL A 58 13.79 38.59 58.72
N ALA A 59 14.24 39.77 59.15
CA ALA A 59 13.39 40.75 59.82
C ALA A 59 12.55 41.54 58.79
N GLU A 60 11.26 41.24 58.69
CA GLU A 60 10.32 41.75 57.68
C GLU A 60 9.17 42.55 58.31
N SER A 61 8.66 43.54 57.58
CA SER A 61 7.57 44.42 58.03
C SER A 61 6.20 43.86 57.69
N VAL A 62 5.41 43.54 58.71
CA VAL A 62 4.02 43.11 58.62
C VAL A 62 3.11 44.33 58.41
N ASN A 63 2.43 44.37 57.27
CA ASN A 63 1.48 45.44 56.94
C ASN A 63 0.10 45.14 57.54
N LEU A 64 -0.36 45.95 58.50
CA LEU A 64 -1.67 45.80 59.12
C LEU A 64 -2.77 46.60 58.43
N ALA A 65 -2.44 47.52 57.52
CA ALA A 65 -3.43 48.35 56.84
C ALA A 65 -4.58 47.58 56.14
N PRO A 66 -4.37 46.41 55.50
CA PRO A 66 -5.46 45.61 54.92
C PRO A 66 -6.42 44.99 55.95
N TYR A 67 -6.04 44.96 57.23
CA TYR A 67 -6.78 44.32 58.31
C TYR A 67 -7.43 45.34 59.27
N ILE A 68 -7.29 46.64 59.01
CA ILE A 68 -7.87 47.70 59.84
C ILE A 68 -8.96 48.42 59.04
N ILE A 69 -10.19 48.40 59.53
CA ILE A 69 -11.27 49.24 59.02
C ILE A 69 -11.39 50.45 59.96
N ALA A 70 -11.25 51.64 59.40
CA ALA A 70 -11.44 52.91 60.10
C ALA A 70 -12.35 53.81 59.26
N GLY A 71 -13.39 54.38 59.88
CA GLY A 71 -14.32 55.25 59.16
C GLY A 71 -13.66 56.50 58.55
N SER A 72 -14.32 57.08 57.54
CA SER A 72 -13.77 58.15 56.71
C SER A 72 -13.20 59.33 57.49
N GLY A 73 -11.91 59.59 57.36
CA GLY A 73 -11.20 60.70 58.02
C GLY A 73 -10.51 60.34 59.33
N VAL A 74 -10.46 59.06 59.70
CA VAL A 74 -9.66 58.54 60.82
C VAL A 74 -8.34 57.97 60.30
N GLU A 75 -7.22 58.38 60.90
CA GLU A 75 -5.92 57.72 60.72
C GLU A 75 -5.65 56.79 61.91
N PRO A 76 -5.65 55.46 61.73
CA PRO A 76 -5.34 54.50 62.79
C PRO A 76 -3.83 54.37 63.00
N SER A 77 -3.40 54.21 64.26
CA SER A 77 -2.02 53.92 64.63
C SER A 77 -1.94 52.70 65.56
N VAL A 78 -0.93 51.86 65.38
CA VAL A 78 -0.66 50.71 66.25
C VAL A 78 -0.05 51.20 67.55
N VAL A 79 -0.66 50.90 68.69
CA VAL A 79 -0.20 51.36 70.02
C VAL A 79 0.44 50.27 70.87
N ASP A 80 0.06 49.00 70.63
CA ASP A 80 0.66 47.83 71.26
C ASP A 80 0.75 46.66 70.27
N VAL A 81 1.78 45.83 70.41
CA VAL A 81 1.87 44.51 69.79
C VAL A 81 2.49 43.51 70.77
N THR A 82 1.69 42.56 71.23
CA THR A 82 2.06 41.54 72.21
C THR A 82 2.18 40.16 71.55
N LEU A 83 3.35 39.50 71.68
CA LEU A 83 3.55 38.11 71.26
C LEU A 83 2.73 37.16 72.17
N LEU A 84 1.90 36.32 71.56
CA LEU A 84 1.06 35.32 72.23
C LEU A 84 1.63 33.88 72.12
N SER A 85 2.58 33.61 71.21
CA SER A 85 3.17 32.27 71.06
C SER A 85 4.33 32.04 72.03
N GLU A 86 4.32 30.92 72.75
CA GLU A 86 5.43 30.46 73.60
C GLU A 86 6.50 29.70 72.78
N ASN A 87 7.06 30.34 71.73
CA ASN A 87 8.03 29.71 70.83
C ASN A 87 9.27 30.61 70.65
N GLU A 88 10.46 30.08 70.97
CA GLU A 88 11.74 30.80 70.89
C GLU A 88 12.12 31.25 69.46
N ALA A 89 11.49 30.66 68.43
CA ALA A 89 11.64 31.09 67.04
C ALA A 89 10.93 32.42 66.71
N CYS A 90 10.05 32.91 67.57
CA CYS A 90 9.29 34.14 67.37
C CYS A 90 10.04 35.35 67.93
N GLY A 91 10.57 36.19 67.04
CA GLY A 91 11.32 37.38 67.41
C GLY A 91 10.51 38.48 68.08
N GLU A 92 11.25 39.40 68.71
CA GLU A 92 10.74 40.65 69.27
C GLU A 92 10.10 41.54 68.19
N VAL A 93 9.27 42.50 68.62
CA VAL A 93 8.49 43.36 67.74
C VAL A 93 8.94 44.82 67.81
N GLU A 94 9.11 45.45 66.65
CA GLU A 94 9.30 46.90 66.51
C GLU A 94 8.04 47.50 65.83
N ILE A 95 7.35 48.43 66.50
CA ILE A 95 6.12 49.05 65.95
C ILE A 95 6.47 50.07 64.85
N GLU A 96 5.81 49.95 63.70
CA GLU A 96 6.01 50.84 62.54
C GLU A 96 4.74 51.68 62.29
N ASN A 97 4.75 52.93 62.78
CA ASN A 97 3.76 53.95 62.45
C ASN A 97 4.42 55.07 61.63
N GLY A 98 4.23 55.05 60.30
CA GLY A 98 4.86 56.05 59.43
C GLY A 98 4.46 55.92 57.96
N ARG A 99 5.34 55.38 57.12
CA ARG A 99 5.01 55.07 55.69
C ARG A 99 4.02 53.92 55.53
N GLN A 100 3.85 53.13 56.58
CA GLN A 100 2.98 51.97 56.70
C GLN A 100 2.44 51.96 58.13
N VAL A 101 1.30 51.30 58.35
CA VAL A 101 0.75 51.01 59.68
C VAL A 101 0.96 49.52 59.92
N GLY A 102 1.77 49.17 60.91
CA GLY A 102 2.18 47.78 61.11
C GLY A 102 3.24 47.59 62.17
N PHE A 103 3.96 46.47 62.06
CA PHE A 103 5.08 46.14 62.92
C PHE A 103 6.11 45.27 62.19
N ARG A 104 7.34 45.28 62.67
CA ARG A 104 8.44 44.46 62.15
C ARG A 104 8.78 43.35 63.13
N THR A 105 9.04 42.16 62.61
CA THR A 105 9.50 41.00 63.39
C THR A 105 10.39 40.09 62.53
N GLN A 106 11.11 39.17 63.17
CA GLN A 106 11.86 38.09 62.54
C GLN A 106 11.34 36.75 63.07
N VAL A 107 11.17 35.77 62.19
CA VAL A 107 10.81 34.40 62.58
C VAL A 107 11.91 33.45 62.11
N ASP A 108 12.53 32.72 63.04
CA ASP A 108 13.65 31.84 62.75
C ASP A 108 13.21 30.42 62.39
N GLY A 109 13.74 29.86 61.30
CA GLY A 109 13.45 28.48 60.87
C GLY A 109 11.99 28.26 60.43
N SER A 110 11.38 27.17 60.89
CA SER A 110 9.96 26.90 60.67
C SER A 110 9.18 27.15 61.97
N ALA A 111 8.22 28.08 61.97
CA ALA A 111 7.43 28.43 63.15
C ALA A 111 6.11 29.17 62.82
N MET A 112 5.19 29.16 63.80
CA MET A 112 3.92 29.91 63.79
C MET A 112 3.87 30.86 64.99
N CYS A 113 3.83 32.16 64.72
CA CYS A 113 3.97 33.22 65.71
C CYS A 113 2.72 34.10 65.73
N ARG A 114 1.96 34.05 66.82
CA ARG A 114 0.72 34.81 67.00
C ARG A 114 1.04 36.12 67.72
N TYR A 115 0.70 37.25 67.12
CA TYR A 115 0.89 38.58 67.70
C TYR A 115 -0.47 39.27 67.84
N GLN A 116 -0.89 39.61 69.06
CA GLN A 116 -2.03 40.49 69.27
C GLN A 116 -1.58 41.92 69.02
N TYR A 117 -2.30 42.68 68.19
CA TYR A 117 -2.04 44.09 67.95
C TYR A 117 -3.24 44.93 68.38
N THR A 118 -2.97 46.12 68.91
CA THR A 118 -3.98 47.11 69.29
C THR A 118 -3.79 48.35 68.43
N VAL A 119 -4.86 48.82 67.79
CA VAL A 119 -4.89 50.10 67.06
C VAL A 119 -5.81 51.08 67.76
N GLU A 120 -5.42 52.35 67.74
CA GLU A 120 -6.23 53.47 68.24
C GLU A 120 -6.56 54.46 67.11
N ALA A 121 -7.75 55.04 67.18
CA ALA A 121 -8.20 56.11 66.30
C ALA A 121 -7.88 57.49 66.92
N ASN A 122 -6.94 58.23 66.32
CA ASN A 122 -6.64 59.61 66.74
C ASN A 122 -7.70 60.61 66.26
N ALA A 123 -8.83 60.70 66.98
CA ALA A 123 -9.89 61.66 66.68
C ALA A 123 -9.65 63.02 67.36
N ASN A 124 -9.63 64.11 66.58
CA ASN A 124 -9.58 65.51 67.05
C ASN A 124 -10.80 65.98 67.88
N LEU A 125 -11.62 65.06 68.39
CA LEU A 125 -12.94 65.29 68.99
C LEU A 125 -13.13 64.64 70.38
N GLY A 126 -12.10 64.02 70.94
CA GLY A 126 -12.07 63.65 72.38
C GLY A 126 -12.78 62.35 72.78
N ASN A 127 -13.09 61.48 71.82
CA ASN A 127 -13.42 60.08 72.08
C ASN A 127 -12.27 59.21 71.56
N GLU A 128 -11.59 58.50 72.47
CA GLU A 128 -10.65 57.43 72.13
C GLU A 128 -11.45 56.16 71.83
N SER A 129 -11.06 55.43 70.79
CA SER A 129 -11.56 54.08 70.51
C SER A 129 -10.38 53.21 70.08
N ASP A 130 -10.19 52.10 70.77
CA ASP A 130 -9.22 51.06 70.47
C ASP A 130 -9.92 49.84 69.81
N ALA A 131 -9.14 49.08 69.03
CA ALA A 131 -9.56 47.80 68.47
C ALA A 131 -8.38 46.83 68.45
N THR A 132 -8.63 45.56 68.81
CA THR A 132 -7.61 44.51 68.90
C THR A 132 -7.82 43.43 67.86
N GLY A 133 -6.76 43.06 67.14
CA GLY A 133 -6.74 41.92 66.22
C GLY A 133 -5.57 40.98 66.53
N VAL A 134 -5.60 39.75 65.99
CA VAL A 134 -4.49 38.80 66.10
C VAL A 134 -3.91 38.52 64.71
N MET A 135 -2.62 38.77 64.55
CA MET A 135 -1.86 38.48 63.34
C MET A 135 -1.01 37.23 63.56
N THR A 136 -1.24 36.18 62.77
CA THR A 136 -0.41 34.98 62.79
C THR A 136 0.63 35.06 61.68
N VAL A 137 1.89 35.25 62.06
CA VAL A 137 3.04 35.21 61.16
C VAL A 137 3.54 33.78 61.05
N VAL A 138 3.71 33.26 59.83
CA VAL A 138 4.21 31.91 59.57
C VAL A 138 5.46 31.94 58.70
N ALA A 139 6.48 31.22 59.11
CA ALA A 139 7.72 31.05 58.36
C ALA A 139 8.06 29.57 58.23
N SER A 140 8.66 29.16 57.11
CA SER A 140 8.98 27.75 56.83
C SER A 140 10.21 27.58 55.96
N THR A 141 11.02 26.58 56.30
CA THR A 141 12.13 26.08 55.47
C THR A 141 11.72 24.95 54.52
N ALA A 142 10.45 24.52 54.52
CA ALA A 142 9.93 23.47 53.67
C ALA A 142 9.72 23.96 52.22
N SER A 143 10.03 23.11 51.24
CA SER A 143 9.61 23.35 49.85
C SER A 143 8.08 23.26 49.73
N ASN A 144 7.46 24.20 49.01
CA ASN A 144 6.00 24.40 48.96
C ASN A 144 5.40 24.48 50.38
N PRO A 145 5.68 25.55 51.15
CA PRO A 145 5.35 25.63 52.57
C PRO A 145 3.86 25.83 52.86
N THR A 146 3.04 26.02 51.81
CA THR A 146 1.63 26.38 51.88
C THR A 146 0.77 25.25 51.29
N LEU A 147 -0.29 24.86 51.99
CA LEU A 147 -1.28 23.89 51.52
C LEU A 147 -2.46 24.61 50.86
N VAL A 148 -3.21 23.89 50.02
CA VAL A 148 -4.49 24.38 49.49
C VAL A 148 -5.46 24.64 50.66
N PRO A 149 -6.12 25.81 50.74
CA PRO A 149 -7.05 26.10 51.83
C PRO A 149 -8.31 25.23 51.74
N ILE A 150 -8.93 24.96 52.88
CA ILE A 150 -10.10 24.09 53.01
C ILE A 150 -11.32 24.95 53.39
N PRO A 151 -12.34 25.09 52.52
CA PRO A 151 -13.61 25.70 52.87
C PRO A 151 -14.50 24.70 53.63
N ILE A 152 -15.08 25.10 54.77
CA ILE A 152 -16.03 24.31 55.56
C ILE A 152 -17.26 25.15 55.91
N SER A 153 -18.43 24.76 55.43
CA SER A 153 -19.69 25.36 55.85
C SER A 153 -20.38 24.51 56.91
N MET A 154 -20.88 25.13 57.97
CA MET A 154 -21.59 24.47 59.06
C MET A 154 -22.71 25.35 59.63
N THR A 155 -23.52 24.78 60.51
CA THR A 155 -24.65 25.45 61.15
C THR A 155 -24.59 25.23 62.66
N LEU A 156 -24.97 26.22 63.45
CA LEU A 156 -25.20 26.06 64.89
C LEU A 156 -26.32 25.04 65.17
N THR A 157 -26.46 24.62 66.42
CA THR A 157 -27.61 23.78 66.80
C THR A 157 -28.89 24.61 66.73
N ALA A 158 -30.05 23.97 66.50
CA ALA A 158 -31.34 24.64 66.23
C ALA A 158 -31.90 25.53 67.37
N ASP A 159 -31.18 25.63 68.49
CA ASP A 159 -31.40 26.53 69.62
C ASP A 159 -30.36 27.67 69.72
N GLY A 160 -29.55 27.88 68.67
CA GLY A 160 -28.41 28.82 68.65
C GLY A 160 -27.21 28.35 69.46
N GLY A 161 -27.14 27.05 69.80
CA GLY A 161 -26.10 26.47 70.64
C GLY A 161 -24.85 26.00 69.88
N PRO A 162 -23.77 25.66 70.61
CA PRO A 162 -22.51 25.24 69.99
C PRO A 162 -22.63 23.97 69.15
N ALA A 163 -22.12 24.03 67.92
CA ALA A 163 -22.03 22.90 67.01
C ALA A 163 -20.56 22.48 66.79
N SER A 164 -20.31 21.20 66.55
CA SER A 164 -18.97 20.68 66.26
C SER A 164 -18.90 19.97 64.91
N VAL A 165 -17.76 20.09 64.23
CA VAL A 165 -17.41 19.35 63.02
C VAL A 165 -16.04 18.67 63.21
N GLU A 166 -15.91 17.42 62.73
CA GLU A 166 -14.61 16.75 62.56
C GLU A 166 -14.15 16.90 61.11
N ILE A 167 -12.90 17.31 60.93
CA ILE A 167 -12.31 17.64 59.63
C ILE A 167 -11.10 16.73 59.42
N ASP A 168 -11.12 15.93 58.36
CA ASP A 168 -10.00 15.10 57.92
C ASP A 168 -9.23 15.84 56.83
N ILE A 169 -8.05 16.35 57.17
CA ILE A 169 -7.23 17.17 56.27
C ILE A 169 -6.86 16.41 54.99
N ALA A 170 -6.64 15.10 55.08
CA ALA A 170 -6.28 14.30 53.90
C ALA A 170 -7.50 14.07 52.99
N ALA A 171 -8.68 13.86 53.56
CA ALA A 171 -9.93 13.73 52.80
C ALA A 171 -10.34 15.05 52.13
N GLU A 172 -10.20 16.18 52.82
CA GLU A 172 -10.54 17.50 52.30
C GLU A 172 -9.59 17.93 51.16
N LEU A 173 -8.26 17.78 51.34
CA LEU A 173 -7.30 18.04 50.26
C LEU A 173 -7.53 17.14 49.03
N ALA A 174 -8.00 15.91 49.22
CA ALA A 174 -8.30 15.00 48.12
C ALA A 174 -9.49 15.45 47.24
N LYS A 175 -10.46 16.21 47.79
CA LYS A 175 -11.59 16.76 47.01
C LYS A 175 -11.11 17.71 45.91
N VAL A 176 -10.07 18.48 46.20
CA VAL A 176 -9.47 19.50 45.31
C VAL A 176 -8.29 18.96 44.49
N GLY A 177 -8.07 17.63 44.51
CA GLY A 177 -7.02 16.96 43.74
C GLY A 177 -5.60 17.10 44.31
N ASP A 178 -5.47 17.61 45.54
CA ASP A 178 -4.22 17.64 46.30
C ASP A 178 -4.11 16.40 47.22
N SER A 179 -3.03 16.27 47.96
CA SER A 179 -2.78 15.13 48.84
C SER A 179 -1.94 15.54 50.04
N LEU A 180 -2.15 14.86 51.18
CA LEU A 180 -1.33 15.06 52.36
C LEU A 180 0.17 14.83 52.03
N PRO A 181 1.06 15.80 52.28
CA PRO A 181 2.48 15.66 51.97
C PRO A 181 3.13 14.44 52.62
N LEU A 182 3.82 13.62 51.82
CA LEU A 182 4.51 12.42 52.30
C LEU A 182 5.55 12.77 53.37
N GLY A 183 5.48 12.09 54.52
CA GLY A 183 6.40 12.29 55.64
C GLY A 183 6.04 13.40 56.61
N TYR A 184 4.88 14.06 56.43
CA TYR A 184 4.35 15.08 57.32
C TYR A 184 3.12 14.58 58.12
N SER A 185 2.92 15.13 59.30
CA SER A 185 1.76 14.85 60.17
C SER A 185 1.24 16.12 60.86
N LEU A 186 -0.07 16.18 61.10
CA LEU A 186 -0.72 17.30 61.81
C LEU A 186 -0.14 17.51 63.22
N SER A 187 0.27 18.75 63.49
CA SER A 187 0.70 19.19 64.81
C SER A 187 -0.49 19.43 65.75
N SER A 188 -0.24 19.39 67.06
CA SER A 188 -1.22 19.84 68.06
C SER A 188 -1.35 21.36 68.14
N GLU A 189 -0.42 22.11 67.55
CA GLU A 189 -0.44 23.58 67.53
C GLU A 189 -1.40 24.09 66.44
N LEU A 190 -2.47 24.75 66.85
CA LEU A 190 -3.49 25.36 65.99
C LEU A 190 -3.69 26.82 66.39
N SER A 191 -3.97 27.70 65.43
CA SER A 191 -4.36 29.09 65.68
C SER A 191 -5.76 29.34 65.13
N VAL A 192 -6.74 29.54 66.01
CA VAL A 192 -8.06 30.07 65.63
C VAL A 192 -7.98 31.60 65.56
N LEU A 193 -8.53 32.17 64.49
CA LEU A 193 -8.77 33.59 64.28
C LEU A 193 -10.28 33.77 64.12
N GLY A 194 -10.91 34.39 65.11
CA GLY A 194 -12.36 34.36 65.31
C GLY A 194 -12.73 33.63 66.61
N ASP A 195 -13.99 33.25 66.71
CA ASP A 195 -14.59 32.57 67.86
C ASP A 195 -14.42 31.04 67.81
N GLY A 196 -14.88 30.35 68.86
CA GLY A 196 -14.92 28.89 68.94
C GLY A 196 -13.62 28.24 69.40
N LEU A 197 -13.53 26.93 69.20
CA LEU A 197 -12.38 26.12 69.65
C LEU A 197 -12.01 25.06 68.63
N ALA A 198 -10.74 25.04 68.21
CA ALA A 198 -10.15 23.98 67.39
C ALA A 198 -9.22 23.09 68.23
N GLN A 199 -9.28 21.78 68.04
CA GLN A 199 -8.44 20.79 68.72
C GLN A 199 -8.00 19.70 67.74
N ALA A 200 -6.69 19.43 67.64
CA ALA A 200 -6.18 18.31 66.85
C ALA A 200 -6.47 16.96 67.52
N ASN A 201 -7.02 16.00 66.77
CA ASN A 201 -7.37 14.67 67.28
C ASN A 201 -6.13 13.76 67.29
N THR A 202 -5.34 13.83 68.36
CA THR A 202 -4.22 12.90 68.58
C THR A 202 -4.70 11.60 69.26
N PRO A 203 -4.21 10.41 68.87
CA PRO A 203 -3.12 10.13 67.93
C PRO A 203 -3.58 9.80 66.48
N SER A 204 -4.77 10.21 66.05
CA SER A 204 -5.39 9.77 64.79
C SER A 204 -5.17 10.71 63.58
N LEU A 205 -4.25 10.30 62.71
CA LEU A 205 -4.35 10.44 61.24
C LEU A 205 -4.81 11.80 60.67
N ASN A 206 -4.22 12.91 61.12
CA ASN A 206 -4.42 14.23 60.51
C ASN A 206 -5.86 14.77 60.54
N THR A 207 -6.62 14.41 61.57
CA THR A 207 -7.96 14.95 61.80
C THR A 207 -7.94 16.03 62.90
N LEU A 208 -8.80 17.04 62.79
CA LEU A 208 -9.06 18.01 63.86
C LEU A 208 -10.56 18.21 64.06
N LYS A 209 -10.93 18.61 65.28
CA LYS A 209 -12.30 18.96 65.64
C LYS A 209 -12.40 20.46 65.84
N TYR A 210 -13.34 21.10 65.16
CA TYR A 210 -13.74 22.48 65.43
C TYR A 210 -15.09 22.52 66.15
N THR A 211 -15.28 23.49 67.03
CA THR A 211 -16.55 23.75 67.73
C THR A 211 -16.87 25.24 67.64
N ALA A 212 -17.89 25.58 66.84
CA ALA A 212 -18.43 26.93 66.73
C ALA A 212 -19.29 27.27 67.94
N VAL A 213 -19.34 28.55 68.32
CA VAL A 213 -20.15 29.10 69.42
C VAL A 213 -20.97 30.34 69.03
N SER A 214 -20.75 30.83 67.81
CA SER A 214 -21.35 32.00 67.18
C SER A 214 -21.38 31.75 65.66
N ASP A 215 -22.30 32.43 64.97
CA ASP A 215 -22.39 32.49 63.52
C ASP A 215 -21.33 33.44 62.92
N GLY A 216 -21.16 33.39 61.59
CA GLY A 216 -20.20 34.20 60.84
C GLY A 216 -18.92 33.47 60.38
N PRO A 217 -17.98 34.22 59.76
CA PRO A 217 -16.71 33.69 59.24
C PRO A 217 -15.68 33.46 60.35
N GLN A 218 -15.07 32.28 60.36
CA GLN A 218 -14.06 31.85 61.33
C GLN A 218 -12.87 31.23 60.58
N ARG A 219 -11.64 31.32 61.11
CA ARG A 219 -10.46 30.72 60.46
C ARG A 219 -9.63 29.88 61.43
N ILE A 220 -9.19 28.72 60.96
CA ILE A 220 -8.24 27.84 61.65
C ILE A 220 -6.97 27.74 60.82
N ILE A 221 -5.85 28.13 61.40
CA ILE A 221 -4.52 27.90 60.82
C ILE A 221 -3.95 26.66 61.49
N TYR A 222 -3.55 25.68 60.68
CA TYR A 222 -2.92 24.45 61.13
C TYR A 222 -1.55 24.29 60.49
N LYS A 223 -0.68 23.52 61.15
CA LYS A 223 0.62 23.13 60.60
C LYS A 223 0.78 21.61 60.56
N LEU A 224 1.36 21.12 59.48
CA LEU A 224 1.89 19.77 59.38
C LEU A 224 3.40 19.83 59.60
N GLU A 225 3.93 18.95 60.43
CA GLU A 225 5.36 18.86 60.76
C GLU A 225 5.97 17.61 60.13
N ASP A 226 7.19 17.72 59.62
CA ASP A 226 7.94 16.55 59.15
C ASP A 226 8.34 15.64 60.33
N GLY A 227 8.79 14.41 60.03
CA GLY A 227 9.18 13.44 61.06
C GLY A 227 10.34 13.86 62.00
N ALA A 228 11.00 14.99 61.73
CA ALA A 228 12.02 15.61 62.60
C ALA A 228 11.55 16.91 63.29
N GLY A 229 10.36 17.43 62.97
CA GLY A 229 9.80 18.68 63.50
C GLY A 229 10.52 19.95 63.05
N GLN A 230 11.36 19.89 62.00
CA GLN A 230 12.22 20.99 61.53
C GLN A 230 11.62 21.75 60.34
N ALA A 231 10.81 21.07 59.53
CA ALA A 231 10.16 21.62 58.35
C ALA A 231 8.65 21.59 58.54
N HIS A 232 8.00 22.76 58.50
CA HIS A 232 6.55 22.87 58.72
C HIS A 232 5.84 23.28 57.43
N LYS A 233 4.64 22.75 57.19
CA LYS A 233 3.74 23.18 56.10
C LYS A 233 2.45 23.71 56.70
N PHE A 234 2.07 24.91 56.33
CA PHE A 234 0.89 25.59 56.87
C PHE A 234 -0.30 25.44 55.94
N GLY A 235 -1.47 25.18 56.52
CA GLY A 235 -2.74 25.23 55.83
C GLY A 235 -3.74 26.08 56.58
N VAL A 236 -4.79 26.48 55.87
CA VAL A 236 -5.87 27.31 56.38
C VAL A 236 -7.18 26.60 56.14
N ILE A 237 -8.01 26.53 57.17
CA ILE A 237 -9.42 26.14 57.07
C ILE A 237 -10.23 27.41 57.29
N GLU A 238 -11.04 27.77 56.30
CA GLU A 238 -12.00 28.85 56.41
C GLU A 238 -13.36 28.23 56.72
N VAL A 239 -13.98 28.63 57.83
CA VAL A 239 -15.24 28.05 58.31
C VAL A 239 -16.33 29.11 58.26
N ALA A 240 -17.40 28.87 57.51
CA ALA A 240 -18.62 29.67 57.56
C ALA A 240 -19.63 29.01 58.49
N VAL A 241 -20.10 29.74 59.50
CA VAL A 241 -21.09 29.23 60.46
C VAL A 241 -22.42 29.98 60.26
N SER A 242 -23.47 29.27 59.86
CA SER A 242 -24.84 29.79 59.82
C SER A 242 -25.55 29.60 61.17
N ASP A 243 -26.53 30.46 61.50
CA ASP A 243 -27.35 30.32 62.71
C ASP A 243 -28.41 29.20 62.59
N GLY A 244 -28.81 28.87 61.35
CA GLY A 244 -29.82 27.85 61.02
C GLY A 244 -31.25 28.39 60.87
N SER A 245 -31.45 29.70 60.92
CA SER A 245 -32.74 30.38 60.74
C SER A 245 -33.15 30.48 59.27
N ASN A 246 -32.19 30.73 58.36
CA ASN A 246 -32.40 30.83 56.92
C ASN A 246 -31.51 29.82 56.15
N PRO A 247 -31.91 29.30 54.97
CA PRO A 247 -31.02 28.55 54.10
C PRO A 247 -29.92 29.47 53.55
N PRO A 248 -28.62 29.20 53.79
CA PRO A 248 -27.57 30.11 53.36
C PRO A 248 -27.45 30.16 51.82
N PRO A 249 -26.81 31.23 51.29
CA PRO A 249 -26.26 31.21 49.93
C PRO A 249 -25.37 29.99 49.71
N GLN A 250 -25.15 29.58 48.45
CA GLN A 250 -24.29 28.46 48.09
C GLN A 250 -23.12 28.95 47.23
N ALA A 251 -21.95 29.04 47.83
CA ALA A 251 -20.66 29.32 47.23
C ALA A 251 -19.98 28.03 46.73
N LYS A 252 -19.17 28.14 45.67
CA LYS A 252 -18.44 26.99 45.11
C LYS A 252 -17.09 26.80 45.79
N ASP A 253 -16.81 25.57 46.20
CA ASP A 253 -15.54 25.09 46.76
C ASP A 253 -14.50 24.69 45.70
N ASP A 254 -14.90 24.57 44.43
CA ASP A 254 -14.04 24.18 43.30
C ASP A 254 -13.88 25.28 42.22
N ALA A 255 -14.26 26.52 42.51
CA ALA A 255 -14.37 27.58 41.50
C ALA A 255 -13.03 27.85 40.79
N VAL A 256 -13.07 27.98 39.46
CA VAL A 256 -11.92 28.38 38.65
C VAL A 256 -12.21 29.72 37.97
N TYR A 257 -11.32 30.68 38.15
CA TYR A 257 -11.30 31.91 37.37
C TYR A 257 -10.59 31.63 36.04
N ALA A 258 -11.38 31.52 34.96
CA ALA A 258 -10.89 31.11 33.65
C ALA A 258 -9.96 32.12 32.93
N PRO A 259 -10.09 33.46 33.09
CA PRO A 259 -9.15 34.41 32.51
C PRO A 259 -7.77 34.32 33.17
N MET A 260 -6.71 34.30 32.35
CA MET A 260 -5.33 34.42 32.84
C MET A 260 -5.08 35.83 33.39
N VAL A 261 -4.40 35.92 34.53
CA VAL A 261 -4.07 37.18 35.21
C VAL A 261 -2.56 37.42 35.14
N GLY A 262 -2.11 38.62 34.80
CA GLY A 262 -0.69 38.98 34.82
C GLY A 262 -0.13 39.14 36.24
N ILE A 263 1.16 38.86 36.45
CA ILE A 263 1.83 39.26 37.69
C ILE A 263 1.69 40.77 37.94
N ASN A 264 1.44 41.15 39.19
CA ASN A 264 1.12 42.51 39.63
C ASN A 264 -0.09 43.16 38.92
N GLN A 265 -0.88 42.43 38.12
CA GLN A 265 -2.11 42.93 37.55
C GLN A 265 -3.22 42.90 38.62
N THR A 266 -3.73 44.07 39.00
CA THR A 266 -4.97 44.15 39.79
C THR A 266 -6.17 43.92 38.88
N ILE A 267 -6.99 42.94 39.22
CA ILE A 267 -8.29 42.67 38.57
C ILE A 267 -9.42 42.74 39.59
N GLU A 268 -10.65 42.90 39.11
CA GLU A 268 -11.87 42.76 39.90
C GLU A 268 -12.55 41.43 39.55
N ILE A 269 -12.93 40.65 40.56
CA ILE A 269 -13.65 39.39 40.40
C ILE A 269 -15.04 39.55 41.02
N ASP A 270 -16.07 39.36 40.19
CA ASP A 270 -17.48 39.40 40.57
C ASP A 270 -18.00 37.98 40.79
N LEU A 271 -18.43 37.67 42.01
CA LEU A 271 -18.91 36.33 42.39
C LEU A 271 -20.24 35.93 41.73
N SER A 272 -20.92 36.87 41.05
CA SER A 272 -22.12 36.59 40.26
C SER A 272 -21.84 36.15 38.81
N LEU A 273 -20.61 36.33 38.29
CA LEU A 273 -20.30 36.17 36.85
C LEU A 273 -18.99 35.41 36.55
N PRO A 274 -19.04 34.18 36.00
CA PRO A 274 -20.20 33.26 36.05
C PRO A 274 -20.62 33.01 37.51
N PRO A 275 -21.84 32.50 37.79
CA PRO A 275 -22.29 32.36 39.18
C PRO A 275 -21.38 31.41 39.96
N TYR A 276 -20.51 31.99 40.77
CA TYR A 276 -19.67 31.34 41.77
C TYR A 276 -20.42 31.18 43.08
N VAL A 277 -21.47 31.99 43.27
CA VAL A 277 -22.45 31.91 44.35
C VAL A 277 -23.85 31.81 43.75
N THR A 278 -24.72 31.00 44.34
CA THR A 278 -26.15 30.88 44.01
C THR A 278 -26.98 30.91 45.29
N SER A 279 -28.03 31.73 45.36
CA SER A 279 -28.99 31.68 46.46
C SER A 279 -30.10 30.64 46.15
N PRO A 280 -30.41 29.69 47.05
CA PRO A 280 -31.49 28.71 46.86
C PRO A 280 -32.91 29.28 47.01
N ASP A 281 -33.06 30.36 47.78
CA ASP A 281 -34.32 31.05 48.09
C ASP A 281 -34.62 32.27 47.20
N GLY A 282 -33.62 32.73 46.44
CA GLY A 282 -33.68 33.92 45.57
C GLY A 282 -33.36 35.23 46.27
N GLU A 283 -32.91 35.19 47.53
CA GLU A 283 -32.43 36.37 48.26
C GLU A 283 -31.06 36.86 47.74
N ASP A 284 -30.74 38.12 48.04
CA ASP A 284 -29.47 38.70 47.62
C ASP A 284 -28.36 38.43 48.65
N PHE A 285 -27.10 38.44 48.22
CA PHE A 285 -25.96 38.12 49.07
C PHE A 285 -24.84 39.19 49.00
N GLN A 286 -24.15 39.36 50.13
CA GLN A 286 -22.92 40.14 50.23
C GLN A 286 -21.70 39.21 50.31
N LEU A 287 -20.59 39.63 49.69
CA LEU A 287 -19.25 39.18 50.02
C LEU A 287 -18.80 39.85 51.34
N VAL A 288 -18.88 39.11 52.45
CA VAL A 288 -18.52 39.60 53.79
C VAL A 288 -17.02 39.47 54.09
N HIS A 289 -16.33 38.52 53.46
CA HIS A 289 -14.92 38.23 53.76
C HIS A 289 -14.21 37.56 52.59
N VAL A 290 -12.94 37.87 52.36
CA VAL A 290 -12.11 37.26 51.31
C VAL A 290 -10.66 37.16 51.77
N ASN A 291 -9.97 36.07 51.40
CA ASN A 291 -8.60 35.83 51.86
C ASN A 291 -7.78 34.97 50.89
N SER A 292 -6.47 35.20 50.86
CA SER A 292 -5.51 34.34 50.17
C SER A 292 -4.20 34.30 50.98
N PHE A 293 -3.45 33.21 50.84
CA PHE A 293 -2.19 33.02 51.57
C PHE A 293 -0.99 33.69 50.87
N ASN A 294 -1.05 33.80 49.53
CA ASN A 294 0.05 34.21 48.67
C ASN A 294 -0.36 35.26 47.60
N ALA A 295 -1.54 35.86 47.73
CA ALA A 295 -2.04 36.95 46.91
C ALA A 295 -2.70 38.02 47.79
N THR A 296 -2.76 39.26 47.30
CA THR A 296 -3.50 40.34 47.95
C THR A 296 -4.94 40.32 47.44
N VAL A 297 -5.90 40.19 48.36
CA VAL A 297 -7.34 40.25 48.07
C VAL A 297 -8.04 41.18 49.05
N VAL A 298 -8.99 41.97 48.57
CA VAL A 298 -9.75 42.96 49.36
C VAL A 298 -11.18 43.07 48.83
N PRO A 299 -12.24 43.04 49.67
CA PRO A 299 -13.60 43.33 49.22
C PRO A 299 -13.68 44.75 48.65
N LYS A 300 -14.33 44.93 47.50
CA LYS A 300 -14.33 46.22 46.79
C LYS A 300 -15.10 47.32 47.54
N ALA A 301 -16.17 46.94 48.23
CA ALA A 301 -16.98 47.83 49.06
C ALA A 301 -17.49 47.05 50.30
N PRO A 302 -16.67 46.86 51.35
CA PRO A 302 -17.04 46.01 52.49
C PRO A 302 -18.25 46.54 53.28
N ASP A 303 -18.47 47.85 53.29
CA ASP A 303 -19.63 48.49 53.95
C ASP A 303 -20.92 48.45 53.12
N ASP A 304 -20.87 48.01 51.85
CA ASP A 304 -22.03 47.92 50.96
C ASP A 304 -22.58 46.50 50.97
N ILE A 305 -23.78 46.31 51.54
CA ILE A 305 -24.48 45.01 51.64
C ILE A 305 -24.83 44.38 50.27
N THR A 306 -24.63 45.10 49.17
CA THR A 306 -24.80 44.57 47.80
C THR A 306 -23.47 44.20 47.13
N ASN A 307 -22.33 44.38 47.80
CA ASN A 307 -21.01 44.10 47.25
C ASN A 307 -20.79 42.59 47.01
N LYS A 308 -20.54 42.23 45.75
CA LYS A 308 -20.21 40.86 45.31
C LYS A 308 -18.81 40.75 44.72
N VAL A 309 -18.01 41.82 44.86
CA VAL A 309 -16.76 42.02 44.13
C VAL A 309 -15.59 42.11 45.12
N PHE A 310 -14.47 41.48 44.77
CA PHE A 310 -13.18 41.73 45.39
C PHE A 310 -12.12 42.08 44.34
N THR A 311 -11.12 42.84 44.76
CA THR A 311 -9.90 43.02 43.96
C THR A 311 -8.94 41.88 44.24
N PHE A 312 -8.27 41.36 43.21
CA PHE A 312 -7.19 40.38 43.30
C PHE A 312 -5.91 40.92 42.66
N ASN A 313 -4.77 40.71 43.31
CA ASN A 313 -3.44 40.97 42.78
C ASN A 313 -2.44 39.93 43.34
N ALA A 314 -1.52 39.43 42.52
CA ALA A 314 -0.43 38.56 42.98
C ALA A 314 0.92 38.98 42.38
N PRO A 315 2.00 39.05 43.17
CA PRO A 315 3.33 39.48 42.69
C PRO A 315 4.13 38.37 42.00
N ILE A 316 3.67 37.12 42.04
CA ILE A 316 4.34 35.93 41.50
C ILE A 316 3.42 35.19 40.53
N ALA A 317 4.00 34.45 39.57
CA ALA A 317 3.25 33.58 38.68
C ALA A 317 3.06 32.19 39.31
N GLY A 318 1.89 31.59 39.11
CA GLY A 318 1.51 30.30 39.73
C GLY A 318 0.00 30.14 39.89
N GLU A 319 -0.41 29.11 40.62
CA GLU A 319 -1.79 28.97 41.07
C GLU A 319 -1.97 29.64 42.43
N HIS A 320 -2.98 30.51 42.53
CA HIS A 320 -3.36 31.22 43.74
C HIS A 320 -4.75 30.78 44.16
N TYR A 321 -4.91 30.49 45.45
CA TYR A 321 -6.18 30.06 46.04
C TYR A 321 -6.74 31.18 46.92
N ILE A 322 -8.03 31.45 46.73
CA ILE A 322 -8.77 32.49 47.43
C ILE A 322 -9.95 31.84 48.12
N THR A 323 -10.09 31.99 49.43
CA THR A 323 -11.33 31.68 50.15
C THR A 323 -12.21 32.93 50.20
N TYR A 324 -13.52 32.76 50.03
CA TYR A 324 -14.49 33.86 50.06
C TYR A 324 -15.74 33.41 50.83
N VAL A 325 -16.19 34.23 51.78
CA VAL A 325 -17.39 33.98 52.60
C VAL A 325 -18.48 34.95 52.18
N VAL A 326 -19.68 34.43 51.99
CA VAL A 326 -20.88 35.19 51.64
C VAL A 326 -21.95 35.05 52.70
N SER A 327 -22.82 36.05 52.80
CA SER A 327 -23.99 36.05 53.69
C SER A 327 -25.21 36.66 53.02
N ASP A 328 -26.39 36.20 53.45
CA ASP A 328 -27.70 36.80 53.13
C ASP A 328 -28.10 37.93 54.10
N HIS A 329 -27.36 38.10 55.21
CA HIS A 329 -27.71 38.93 56.38
C HIS A 329 -28.94 38.48 57.19
N TRP A 330 -29.46 37.26 56.94
CA TRP A 330 -30.55 36.62 57.69
C TRP A 330 -30.08 35.39 58.48
N GLY A 331 -28.79 35.35 58.82
CA GLY A 331 -28.14 34.28 59.59
C GLY A 331 -27.51 33.17 58.74
N GLY A 332 -27.67 33.24 57.41
CA GLY A 332 -26.98 32.38 56.47
C GLY A 332 -25.57 32.85 56.17
N PHE A 333 -24.61 31.93 56.28
CA PHE A 333 -23.21 32.11 55.87
C PHE A 333 -22.71 30.87 55.15
N ASP A 334 -21.97 31.06 54.06
CA ASP A 334 -21.37 29.97 53.29
C ASP A 334 -20.01 30.38 52.73
N VAL A 335 -19.10 29.42 52.57
CA VAL A 335 -17.71 29.66 52.14
C VAL A 335 -17.36 28.88 50.88
N GLY A 336 -16.84 29.60 49.90
CA GLY A 336 -16.27 29.02 48.68
C GLY A 336 -14.75 29.15 48.62
N MET A 337 -14.16 28.42 47.68
CA MET A 337 -12.77 28.56 47.29
C MET A 337 -12.68 28.76 45.78
N MET A 338 -11.86 29.71 45.36
CA MET A 338 -11.56 30.01 43.96
C MET A 338 -10.08 29.85 43.67
N LYS A 339 -9.76 29.19 42.56
CA LYS A 339 -8.42 29.12 41.99
C LYS A 339 -8.25 30.13 40.85
N VAL A 340 -7.24 30.97 40.96
CA VAL A 340 -6.82 31.95 39.94
C VAL A 340 -5.42 31.58 39.45
N THR A 341 -5.24 31.45 38.13
CA THR A 341 -3.92 31.19 37.53
C THR A 341 -3.28 32.50 37.10
N VAL A 342 -2.12 32.80 37.69
CA VAL A 342 -1.33 34.00 37.41
C VAL A 342 -0.14 33.63 36.52
N VAL A 343 0.05 34.39 35.45
CA VAL A 343 1.10 34.23 34.44
C VAL A 343 1.99 35.47 34.42
N ASP A 344 3.26 35.34 34.05
CA ASP A 344 4.08 36.50 33.71
C ASP A 344 3.67 36.98 32.29
N PRO A 345 3.07 38.16 32.12
CA PRO A 345 2.59 38.63 30.82
C PRO A 345 3.72 39.03 29.86
N VAL A 346 4.98 38.98 30.30
CA VAL A 346 6.15 39.12 29.42
C VAL A 346 6.46 37.81 28.68
N HIS A 347 5.99 36.65 29.18
CA HIS A 347 6.54 35.34 28.82
C HIS A 347 5.51 34.19 28.64
N PRO A 348 4.67 34.17 27.57
CA PRO A 348 3.75 33.05 27.30
C PRO A 348 4.46 31.74 26.94
N GLN A 349 5.58 31.83 26.22
CA GLN A 349 6.60 30.79 26.03
C GLN A 349 7.94 31.51 25.85
N LEU A 350 8.90 31.29 26.77
CA LEU A 350 10.23 31.88 26.66
C LEU A 350 11.09 31.24 25.57
N TRP A 351 10.88 29.93 25.34
CA TRP A 351 11.69 29.09 24.48
C TRP A 351 10.91 27.82 24.09
N ASP A 352 11.31 27.18 22.99
CA ASP A 352 10.69 25.99 22.41
C ASP A 352 11.66 24.79 22.34
N ASP A 353 11.14 23.60 22.02
CA ASP A 353 11.93 22.39 21.75
C ASP A 353 12.88 22.58 20.55
N ILE A 354 14.11 22.07 20.65
CA ILE A 354 15.09 22.15 19.56
C ILE A 354 15.13 20.84 18.78
N VAL A 355 14.88 20.89 17.47
CA VAL A 355 15.05 19.75 16.56
C VAL A 355 16.44 19.80 15.93
N TYR A 356 17.33 18.87 16.33
CA TYR A 356 18.71 18.80 15.84
C TYR A 356 19.16 17.34 15.68
N ASN A 357 19.87 17.04 14.59
CA ASN A 357 20.45 15.72 14.26
C ASN A 357 19.48 14.52 14.45
N ASN A 358 18.26 14.65 13.92
CA ASN A 358 17.15 13.68 14.01
C ASN A 358 16.65 13.34 15.43
N ALA A 359 16.89 14.25 16.37
CA ALA A 359 16.30 14.20 17.70
C ALA A 359 15.62 15.52 18.06
N ILE A 360 14.69 15.45 19.00
CA ILE A 360 14.12 16.60 19.70
C ILE A 360 14.82 16.71 21.06
N TYR A 361 15.31 17.89 21.38
CA TYR A 361 15.80 18.29 22.70
C TYR A 361 14.71 19.15 23.35
N THR A 362 14.09 18.66 24.42
CA THR A 362 12.95 19.34 25.04
C THR A 362 13.36 20.65 25.71
N ALA A 363 12.54 21.68 25.53
CA ALA A 363 12.62 22.93 26.28
C ALA A 363 12.82 22.68 27.79
N PRO A 364 13.74 23.39 28.47
CA PRO A 364 13.82 23.36 29.92
C PRO A 364 12.56 23.96 30.54
N LEU A 365 12.23 23.60 31.77
CA LEU A 365 11.02 24.09 32.43
C LEU A 365 11.32 25.34 33.27
N THR A 366 10.44 26.34 33.20
CA THR A 366 10.30 27.32 34.29
C THR A 366 9.84 26.63 35.57
N LEU A 367 10.06 27.25 36.74
CA LEU A 367 9.60 26.70 38.02
C LEU A 367 8.08 26.44 38.00
N ALA A 368 7.29 27.36 37.46
CA ALA A 368 5.84 27.20 37.33
C ALA A 368 5.46 25.99 36.44
N GLN A 369 6.11 25.82 35.29
CA GLN A 369 5.88 24.66 34.41
C GLN A 369 6.28 23.34 35.08
N ALA A 370 7.38 23.31 35.83
CA ALA A 370 7.82 22.11 36.55
C ALA A 370 6.86 21.71 37.68
N THR A 371 6.33 22.68 38.42
CA THR A 371 5.29 22.45 39.44
C THR A 371 4.00 21.95 38.81
N ASN A 372 3.48 22.65 37.79
CA ASN A 372 2.20 22.31 37.15
C ASN A 372 2.23 20.94 36.45
N SER A 373 3.37 20.56 35.86
CA SER A 373 3.55 19.24 35.21
C SER A 373 3.99 18.13 36.17
N LYS A 374 4.12 18.41 37.47
CA LYS A 374 4.64 17.50 38.51
C LYS A 374 5.97 16.86 38.10
N ALA A 375 6.87 17.65 37.51
CA ALA A 375 8.11 17.19 36.88
C ALA A 375 9.15 16.62 37.86
N GLY A 376 9.03 16.91 39.16
CA GLY A 376 9.97 16.42 40.18
C GLY A 376 11.23 17.26 40.36
N ALA A 377 11.23 18.53 39.93
CA ALA A 377 12.30 19.48 40.22
C ALA A 377 12.42 19.73 41.74
N SER A 378 13.65 19.77 42.26
CA SER A 378 13.93 20.01 43.69
C SER A 378 14.48 21.40 43.99
N GLY A 379 14.71 22.23 42.96
CA GLY A 379 15.22 23.59 43.12
C GLY A 379 14.79 24.54 42.01
N VAL A 380 15.28 25.77 42.13
CA VAL A 380 15.11 26.87 41.18
C VAL A 380 16.43 27.61 41.02
N TYR A 381 16.67 28.15 39.82
CA TYR A 381 17.68 29.16 39.57
C TYR A 381 17.01 30.38 38.92
N HIS A 382 17.40 31.57 39.38
CA HIS A 382 16.89 32.83 38.83
C HIS A 382 17.86 33.32 37.75
N ASP A 383 17.51 33.10 36.48
CA ASP A 383 18.38 33.38 35.34
C ASP A 383 18.42 34.88 35.01
N ALA A 384 19.57 35.49 35.29
CA ALA A 384 19.83 36.92 35.06
C ALA A 384 20.07 37.28 33.59
N GLY A 385 20.00 36.32 32.66
CA GLY A 385 19.95 36.59 31.22
C GLY A 385 18.65 37.24 30.74
N TYR A 386 17.62 37.29 31.60
CA TYR A 386 16.27 37.78 31.31
C TYR A 386 15.93 39.01 32.16
N ASN A 387 15.04 39.87 31.66
CA ASN A 387 14.55 41.04 32.37
C ASN A 387 13.02 41.16 32.27
N PRO A 388 12.24 40.93 33.35
CA PRO A 388 12.71 40.55 34.69
C PRO A 388 13.36 39.15 34.72
N THR A 389 14.11 38.89 35.78
CA THR A 389 14.83 37.63 36.02
C THR A 389 13.88 36.42 36.02
N VAL A 390 14.16 35.40 35.23
CA VAL A 390 13.25 34.24 35.06
C VAL A 390 13.59 33.12 36.04
N ALA A 391 12.57 32.58 36.72
CA ALA A 391 12.71 31.42 37.60
C ALA A 391 12.68 30.11 36.81
N VAL A 392 13.84 29.49 36.61
CA VAL A 392 14.02 28.23 35.86
C VAL A 392 14.15 27.07 36.84
N ALA A 393 13.46 25.96 36.56
CA ALA A 393 13.47 24.78 37.42
C ALA A 393 14.84 24.06 37.35
N THR A 394 15.37 23.69 38.51
CA THR A 394 16.59 22.88 38.59
C THR A 394 16.32 21.52 39.22
N PHE A 395 17.05 20.53 38.72
CA PHE A 395 16.91 19.12 39.08
C PHE A 395 18.23 18.61 39.65
N ARG A 396 18.19 17.62 40.53
CA ARG A 396 19.34 16.73 40.81
C ARG A 396 19.45 15.67 39.72
N PHE A 397 20.62 15.06 39.55
CA PHE A 397 20.86 14.13 38.43
C PHE A 397 19.88 12.94 38.39
N ASN A 398 19.50 12.39 39.55
CA ASN A 398 18.51 11.32 39.66
C ASN A 398 17.10 11.79 39.26
N GLU A 399 16.72 13.01 39.62
CA GLU A 399 15.43 13.62 39.27
C GLU A 399 15.38 13.92 37.76
N ALA A 400 16.46 14.49 37.20
CA ALA A 400 16.62 14.74 35.77
C ALA A 400 16.53 13.45 34.93
N SER A 401 17.19 12.38 35.39
CA SER A 401 17.15 11.07 34.76
C SER A 401 15.75 10.44 34.81
N ALA A 402 15.05 10.55 35.94
CA ALA A 402 13.67 10.09 36.08
C ALA A 402 12.67 10.89 35.22
N TYR A 403 12.81 12.23 35.20
CA TYR A 403 12.02 13.12 34.36
C TYR A 403 12.17 12.76 32.88
N CYS A 404 13.40 12.65 32.39
CA CYS A 404 13.66 12.31 31.00
C CYS A 404 13.34 10.86 30.63
N GLY A 405 13.44 9.90 31.55
CA GLY A 405 13.12 8.48 31.29
C GLY A 405 11.67 8.22 30.86
N THR A 406 10.77 9.18 31.07
CA THR A 406 9.37 9.13 30.59
C THR A 406 9.14 9.87 29.27
N ARG A 407 10.16 10.59 28.77
CA ARG A 407 10.08 11.55 27.65
C ARG A 407 11.22 11.38 26.62
N GLY A 408 12.02 10.33 26.75
CA GLY A 408 13.26 10.11 26.00
C GLY A 408 14.37 9.61 26.92
N ARG A 409 15.52 10.28 26.89
CA ARG A 409 16.63 10.10 27.85
C ARG A 409 17.34 11.42 28.11
N LEU A 410 18.23 11.45 29.11
CA LEU A 410 19.23 12.52 29.17
C LEU A 410 20.15 12.45 27.93
N PRO A 411 20.53 13.59 27.33
CA PRO A 411 21.54 13.63 26.28
C PRO A 411 22.92 13.27 26.84
N THR A 412 23.80 12.80 25.96
CA THR A 412 25.23 12.67 26.25
C THR A 412 25.90 14.04 26.24
N SER A 413 27.07 14.16 26.87
CA SER A 413 27.83 15.41 26.87
C SER A 413 28.18 15.86 25.44
N LEU A 414 28.55 14.90 24.58
CA LEU A 414 28.86 15.11 23.17
C LEU A 414 27.66 15.62 22.36
N GLU A 415 26.45 15.17 22.67
CA GLU A 415 25.22 15.64 22.01
C GLU A 415 24.94 17.11 22.36
N LEU A 416 25.04 17.48 23.64
CA LEU A 416 24.88 18.88 24.07
C LEU A 416 25.98 19.80 23.55
N GLN A 417 27.24 19.34 23.51
CA GLN A 417 28.36 20.08 22.95
C GLN A 417 28.15 20.38 21.46
N ARG A 418 27.72 19.39 20.68
CA ARG A 418 27.41 19.57 19.25
C ARG A 418 26.21 20.47 19.03
N LEU A 419 25.15 20.30 19.82
CA LEU A 419 23.99 21.20 19.80
C LEU A 419 24.42 22.65 20.04
N SER A 420 25.22 22.91 21.07
CA SER A 420 25.75 24.24 21.40
C SER A 420 26.60 24.84 20.27
N GLN A 421 27.46 24.04 19.64
CA GLN A 421 28.39 24.49 18.60
C GLN A 421 27.73 24.72 17.24
N ASP A 422 26.86 23.81 16.80
CA ASP A 422 26.21 23.90 15.49
C ASP A 422 24.98 24.83 15.51
N GLN A 423 24.28 24.92 16.65
CA GLN A 423 23.04 25.67 16.79
C GLN A 423 22.82 26.16 18.23
N SER A 424 23.58 27.18 18.65
CA SER A 424 23.48 27.80 19.99
C SER A 424 22.03 27.90 20.51
N PRO A 425 21.67 27.15 21.58
CA PRO A 425 20.34 27.17 22.16
C PRO A 425 19.94 28.55 22.70
N ALA A 426 20.88 29.27 23.32
CA ALA A 426 20.65 30.63 23.80
C ALA A 426 20.37 31.62 22.67
N ALA A 427 21.21 31.64 21.63
CA ALA A 427 21.10 32.68 20.59
C ALA A 427 19.97 32.43 19.57
N ASN A 428 19.62 31.16 19.31
CA ASN A 428 18.63 30.81 18.28
C ASN A 428 17.25 30.47 18.84
N HIS A 429 17.17 29.99 20.09
CA HIS A 429 15.95 29.49 20.72
C HIS A 429 15.67 30.12 22.08
N HIS A 430 16.48 31.10 22.50
CA HIS A 430 16.36 31.80 23.78
C HIS A 430 16.39 30.88 25.00
N TRP A 431 17.08 29.72 24.93
CA TRP A 431 17.22 28.82 26.09
C TRP A 431 18.04 29.47 27.22
N PRO A 432 17.70 29.21 28.49
CA PRO A 432 18.39 29.79 29.64
C PRO A 432 19.79 29.16 29.76
N VAL A 433 20.79 30.00 30.06
CA VAL A 433 22.21 29.60 30.12
C VAL A 433 22.96 30.24 31.29
N GLY A 434 22.27 30.82 32.27
CA GLY A 434 22.87 31.21 33.56
C GLY A 434 23.32 30.01 34.41
N LEU A 435 22.94 28.79 34.01
CA LEU A 435 23.35 27.52 34.63
C LEU A 435 23.55 26.45 33.54
N ALA A 436 24.40 25.46 33.82
CA ALA A 436 24.65 24.35 32.91
C ALA A 436 23.51 23.30 32.95
N TYR A 437 23.53 22.39 31.97
CA TYR A 437 22.53 21.34 31.76
C TYR A 437 23.08 19.97 32.13
N TRP A 438 22.24 19.10 32.69
CA TRP A 438 22.57 17.70 32.91
C TRP A 438 22.74 16.93 31.59
N ALA A 439 23.85 16.19 31.52
CA ALA A 439 24.09 15.14 30.56
C ALA A 439 24.37 13.80 31.27
N SER A 440 24.18 12.69 30.55
CA SER A 440 24.43 11.33 31.05
C SER A 440 25.33 10.55 30.09
N ASP A 441 26.60 10.40 30.46
CA ASP A 441 27.55 9.60 29.70
C ASP A 441 27.62 8.20 30.32
N ASN A 442 26.98 7.24 29.65
CA ASN A 442 26.88 5.84 30.09
C ASN A 442 26.35 5.71 31.55
N GLY A 443 25.36 6.53 31.92
CA GLY A 443 24.78 6.57 33.27
C GLY A 443 25.52 7.46 34.27
N THR A 444 26.65 8.05 33.89
CA THR A 444 27.43 8.96 34.75
C THR A 444 26.99 10.41 34.57
N ALA A 445 26.79 11.12 35.68
CA ALA A 445 26.42 12.53 35.67
C ALA A 445 27.53 13.40 35.06
N GLN A 446 27.17 14.18 34.05
CA GLN A 446 28.01 15.22 33.45
C GLN A 446 27.22 16.53 33.36
N VAL A 447 27.89 17.67 33.26
CA VAL A 447 27.24 18.96 33.02
C VAL A 447 27.87 19.67 31.83
N VAL A 448 27.03 20.28 30.99
CA VAL A 448 27.46 21.03 29.80
C VAL A 448 26.84 22.41 29.84
N ASP A 449 27.66 23.43 29.69
CA ASP A 449 27.23 24.80 29.48
C ASP A 449 26.81 24.99 28.02
N LEU A 450 25.58 25.47 27.77
CA LEU A 450 25.05 25.68 26.41
C LEU A 450 25.32 27.10 25.87
N TYR A 451 26.04 27.94 26.62
CA TYR A 451 26.56 29.22 26.12
C TYR A 451 27.83 29.03 25.29
N ASP A 452 28.80 28.23 25.76
CA ASP A 452 30.10 28.01 25.09
C ASP A 452 30.45 26.53 24.80
N GLY A 453 29.65 25.57 25.25
CA GLY A 453 29.91 24.13 25.12
C GLY A 453 30.90 23.56 26.15
N GLY A 454 31.29 24.35 27.15
CA GLY A 454 32.24 23.97 28.20
C GLY A 454 31.68 22.95 29.21
N GLY A 455 32.60 22.24 29.87
CA GLY A 455 32.27 21.39 31.02
C GLY A 455 32.51 22.15 32.33
N THR A 456 31.47 22.31 33.15
CA THR A 456 31.52 23.02 34.43
C THR A 456 31.48 22.05 35.62
N GLN A 457 31.38 22.55 36.86
CA GLN A 457 31.13 21.73 38.05
C GLN A 457 29.66 21.82 38.46
N PRO A 458 29.00 20.70 38.84
CA PRO A 458 27.60 20.73 39.29
C PRO A 458 27.41 21.61 40.52
N GLN A 459 26.37 22.45 40.51
CA GLN A 459 26.00 23.32 41.62
C GLN A 459 25.09 22.60 42.63
N PRO A 460 25.15 22.96 43.94
CA PRO A 460 24.33 22.32 44.98
C PRO A 460 22.81 22.42 44.76
N GLN A 461 22.34 23.50 44.14
CA GLN A 461 20.91 23.71 43.82
C GLN A 461 20.40 22.87 42.62
N GLY A 462 21.20 21.94 42.08
CA GLY A 462 20.85 21.19 40.86
C GLY A 462 21.26 21.93 39.59
N GLN A 463 20.81 21.45 38.42
CA GLN A 463 21.13 21.97 37.09
C GLN A 463 19.88 22.00 36.19
N TYR A 464 19.96 22.66 35.04
CA TYR A 464 18.92 22.63 34.02
C TYR A 464 18.82 21.26 33.35
N VAL A 465 17.67 20.98 32.70
CA VAL A 465 17.38 19.70 32.06
C VAL A 465 16.78 19.93 30.69
N THR A 466 17.32 19.19 29.72
CA THR A 466 16.67 18.89 28.43
C THR A 466 16.70 17.37 28.27
N CYS A 467 15.65 16.82 27.66
CA CYS A 467 15.56 15.41 27.32
C CYS A 467 15.73 15.24 25.81
N VAL A 468 16.52 14.25 25.38
CA VAL A 468 16.69 13.94 23.96
C VAL A 468 15.83 12.73 23.56
N ALA A 469 15.10 12.88 22.47
CA ALA A 469 14.16 11.89 21.96
C ALA A 469 14.25 11.77 20.43
N ASN A 470 14.33 10.55 19.90
CA ASN A 470 14.37 10.33 18.46
C ASN A 470 12.98 10.53 17.82
N LYS A 471 12.97 11.06 16.60
CA LYS A 471 11.82 11.01 15.68
C LYS A 471 11.81 9.65 14.96
N ALA A 472 10.63 9.12 14.64
CA ALA A 472 10.52 7.89 13.85
C ALA A 472 9.27 7.87 12.96
N LEU A 473 9.48 7.66 11.65
CA LEU A 473 8.45 7.34 10.67
C LEU A 473 8.54 5.85 10.32
N SER A 474 7.47 5.09 10.54
CA SER A 474 7.34 3.71 10.08
C SER A 474 6.20 3.58 9.08
N VAL A 475 6.37 2.77 8.04
CA VAL A 475 5.33 2.49 7.04
C VAL A 475 5.18 0.99 6.89
N SER A 476 3.94 0.54 6.72
CA SER A 476 3.56 -0.84 6.46
C SER A 476 2.46 -0.90 5.40
N ALA A 477 2.31 -2.06 4.75
CA ALA A 477 1.13 -2.35 3.96
C ALA A 477 -0.02 -2.79 4.87
N LEU A 478 -1.15 -2.07 4.82
CA LEU A 478 -2.40 -2.49 5.47
C LEU A 478 -3.13 -3.50 4.58
N ASP A 479 -3.26 -3.15 3.29
CA ASP A 479 -3.59 -4.09 2.21
C ASP A 479 -2.64 -3.83 1.03
N GLY A 480 -1.55 -4.60 0.98
CA GLY A 480 -0.46 -4.37 0.03
C GLY A 480 -0.76 -4.79 -1.41
N ARG A 481 -2.00 -5.16 -1.73
CA ARG A 481 -2.40 -5.71 -3.03
C ARG A 481 -3.77 -5.17 -3.45
N ALA A 482 -3.96 -4.98 -4.74
CA ALA A 482 -5.26 -4.61 -5.31
C ALA A 482 -5.38 -5.07 -6.76
N LEU A 483 -6.62 -5.14 -7.26
CA LEU A 483 -6.90 -5.33 -8.68
C LEU A 483 -6.45 -4.11 -9.49
N SER A 484 -5.91 -4.37 -10.69
CA SER A 484 -5.51 -3.32 -11.65
C SER A 484 -6.70 -2.80 -12.48
N ASP A 485 -7.84 -2.54 -11.85
CA ASP A 485 -9.07 -2.05 -12.50
C ASP A 485 -9.31 -0.54 -12.38
N GLY A 486 -8.44 0.17 -11.63
CA GLY A 486 -8.55 1.60 -11.35
C GLY A 486 -9.53 1.98 -10.24
N GLU A 487 -10.27 1.01 -9.67
CA GLU A 487 -11.22 1.22 -8.57
C GLU A 487 -10.72 0.62 -7.25
N ASP A 488 -10.14 -0.59 -7.29
CA ASP A 488 -9.59 -1.29 -6.13
C ASP A 488 -8.29 -0.63 -5.62
N ARG A 489 -8.07 -0.69 -4.31
CA ARG A 489 -7.11 0.18 -3.60
C ARG A 489 -6.10 -0.59 -2.78
N ALA A 490 -4.84 -0.50 -3.18
CA ALA A 490 -3.75 -0.90 -2.31
C ALA A 490 -3.60 0.16 -1.19
N LEU A 491 -3.67 -0.27 0.07
CA LEU A 491 -3.64 0.57 1.26
C LEU A 491 -2.33 0.41 2.03
N ILE A 492 -1.68 1.52 2.32
CA ILE A 492 -0.53 1.59 3.23
C ILE A 492 -0.88 2.41 4.47
N GLU A 493 -0.33 2.01 5.61
CA GLU A 493 -0.36 2.76 6.86
C GLU A 493 1.02 3.34 7.14
N ALA A 494 1.08 4.63 7.45
CA ALA A 494 2.26 5.27 8.01
C ALA A 494 1.96 5.69 9.45
N THR A 495 2.92 5.50 10.34
CA THR A 495 2.81 5.84 11.76
C THR A 495 3.98 6.71 12.19
N VAL A 496 3.66 7.85 12.79
CA VAL A 496 4.61 8.84 13.29
C VAL A 496 4.75 8.71 14.81
N HIS A 497 5.98 8.52 15.28
CA HIS A 497 6.32 8.50 16.70
C HIS A 497 7.32 9.61 17.04
N VAL A 498 7.13 10.19 18.22
CA VAL A 498 8.05 11.14 18.87
C VAL A 498 8.32 10.60 20.28
N ALA A 499 9.59 10.44 20.66
CA ALA A 499 9.96 9.85 21.96
C ALA A 499 9.39 8.44 22.23
N GLY A 500 9.04 7.69 21.17
CA GLY A 500 8.37 6.39 21.28
C GLY A 500 6.85 6.47 21.54
N ALA A 501 6.27 7.66 21.66
CA ALA A 501 4.82 7.87 21.73
C ALA A 501 4.25 8.26 20.34
N PRO A 502 3.04 7.80 19.99
CA PRO A 502 2.39 8.20 18.74
C PRO A 502 2.06 9.71 18.74
N LYS A 503 2.29 10.38 17.61
CA LYS A 503 2.08 11.84 17.48
C LYS A 503 0.94 12.15 16.51
N ALA A 504 -0.15 12.69 17.07
CA ALA A 504 -1.34 13.14 16.35
C ALA A 504 -1.19 14.54 15.76
N GLY A 505 -1.93 14.83 14.68
CA GLY A 505 -1.97 16.16 14.04
C GLY A 505 -0.84 16.43 13.04
N GLU A 506 0.03 15.45 12.78
CA GLU A 506 1.20 15.60 11.91
C GLU A 506 0.82 15.47 10.44
N ARG A 507 1.32 16.37 9.60
CA ARG A 507 1.13 16.30 8.15
C ARG A 507 2.17 15.35 7.55
N VAL A 508 1.70 14.29 6.90
CA VAL A 508 2.50 13.29 6.20
C VAL A 508 2.19 13.37 4.70
N ASP A 509 3.22 13.32 3.87
CA ASP A 509 3.10 13.29 2.40
C ASP A 509 3.38 11.89 1.86
N ALA A 510 2.78 11.55 0.72
CA ALA A 510 3.03 10.32 -0.02
C ALA A 510 3.23 10.60 -1.51
N LEU A 511 4.15 9.86 -2.13
CA LEU A 511 4.54 9.98 -3.53
C LEU A 511 4.86 8.59 -4.11
N VAL A 512 4.30 8.25 -5.28
CA VAL A 512 4.75 7.09 -6.05
C VAL A 512 6.11 7.43 -6.68
N ILE A 513 7.13 6.65 -6.34
CA ILE A 513 8.51 6.82 -6.85
C ILE A 513 8.91 5.74 -7.88
N TYR A 514 8.11 4.68 -7.99
CA TYR A 514 8.26 3.62 -8.99
C TYR A 514 6.88 2.99 -9.30
N GLY A 515 6.58 2.77 -10.57
CA GLY A 515 5.27 2.32 -11.07
C GLY A 515 4.36 3.46 -11.53
N GLY A 516 3.23 3.12 -12.17
CA GLY A 516 2.26 4.04 -12.78
C GLY A 516 1.06 4.45 -11.92
N ALA A 517 0.89 3.85 -10.74
CA ALA A 517 -0.28 4.06 -9.89
C ALA A 517 -0.55 5.53 -9.50
N THR A 518 -1.82 5.83 -9.32
CA THR A 518 -2.32 7.12 -8.85
C THR A 518 -2.68 7.04 -7.36
N LEU A 519 -2.16 7.97 -6.55
CA LEU A 519 -2.55 8.10 -5.15
C LEU A 519 -3.92 8.77 -5.02
N VAL A 520 -4.78 8.22 -4.15
CA VAL A 520 -6.08 8.78 -3.78
C VAL A 520 -5.92 10.11 -3.02
N SER A 521 -4.84 10.24 -2.25
CA SER A 521 -4.37 11.51 -1.69
C SER A 521 -2.85 11.51 -1.61
N THR A 522 -2.21 12.65 -1.88
CA THR A 522 -0.76 12.83 -1.75
C THR A 522 -0.34 13.34 -0.37
N HIS A 523 -1.29 13.68 0.50
CA HIS A 523 -1.00 14.03 1.89
C HIS A 523 -2.21 13.74 2.81
N ALA A 524 -1.94 13.50 4.10
CA ALA A 524 -2.96 13.36 5.12
C ALA A 524 -2.38 13.67 6.52
N THR A 525 -3.25 13.73 7.52
CA THR A 525 -2.89 14.13 8.89
C THR A 525 -3.05 12.95 9.85
N THR A 526 -2.11 12.76 10.77
CA THR A 526 -2.13 11.63 11.70
C THR A 526 -3.26 11.72 12.73
N ASN A 527 -3.86 10.57 13.03
CA ASN A 527 -4.91 10.42 14.05
C ASN A 527 -4.33 10.40 15.48
N SER A 528 -5.18 10.18 16.50
CA SER A 528 -4.77 10.08 17.92
C SER A 528 -3.77 8.95 18.23
N GLN A 529 -3.60 7.98 17.33
CA GLN A 529 -2.63 6.89 17.41
C GLN A 529 -1.40 7.14 16.51
N GLY A 530 -1.23 8.35 15.99
CA GLY A 530 -0.10 8.72 15.13
C GLY A 530 -0.15 8.10 13.74
N GLN A 531 -1.26 7.45 13.37
CA GLN A 531 -1.42 6.72 12.11
C GLN A 531 -2.08 7.58 11.04
N VAL A 532 -1.73 7.32 9.78
CA VAL A 532 -2.33 7.89 8.58
C VAL A 532 -2.34 6.85 7.46
N HIS A 533 -3.39 6.84 6.63
CA HIS A 533 -3.56 5.87 5.55
C HIS A 533 -3.46 6.53 4.18
N PHE A 534 -2.78 5.87 3.25
CA PHE A 534 -2.75 6.24 1.83
C PHE A 534 -3.25 5.08 0.98
N GLY A 535 -4.16 5.38 0.06
CA GLY A 535 -4.61 4.45 -0.97
C GLY A 535 -4.01 4.79 -2.32
N ALA A 536 -3.64 3.77 -3.09
CA ALA A 536 -3.26 3.88 -4.50
C ALA A 536 -4.22 3.05 -5.36
N THR A 537 -4.50 3.50 -6.59
CA THR A 537 -5.20 2.76 -7.64
C THR A 537 -4.32 2.68 -8.89
N ASP A 538 -4.43 1.60 -9.66
CA ASP A 538 -3.71 1.44 -10.92
C ASP A 538 -4.60 0.70 -11.94
N THR A 539 -4.32 0.92 -13.23
CA THR A 539 -4.89 0.15 -14.35
C THR A 539 -3.89 -0.85 -14.94
N THR A 540 -2.67 -0.90 -14.39
CA THR A 540 -1.53 -1.68 -14.87
C THR A 540 -1.20 -2.79 -13.87
N VAL A 541 -0.87 -3.99 -14.37
CA VAL A 541 -0.36 -5.09 -13.54
C VAL A 541 1.13 -4.87 -13.28
N GLU A 542 1.47 -4.25 -12.14
CA GLU A 542 2.86 -3.99 -11.75
C GLU A 542 3.08 -3.86 -10.23
N PRO A 543 4.32 -4.07 -9.74
CA PRO A 543 4.73 -3.65 -8.40
C PRO A 543 4.99 -2.13 -8.37
N VAL A 544 4.46 -1.48 -7.35
CA VAL A 544 4.54 -0.02 -7.15
C VAL A 544 5.26 0.28 -5.84
N THR A 545 6.16 1.25 -5.84
CA THR A 545 6.83 1.74 -4.62
C THR A 545 6.31 3.13 -4.27
N ILE A 546 5.68 3.23 -3.10
CA ILE A 546 5.22 4.48 -2.51
C ILE A 546 6.27 4.92 -1.48
N MET A 547 6.80 6.13 -1.66
CA MET A 547 7.56 6.85 -0.64
C MET A 547 6.60 7.65 0.21
N VAL A 548 6.75 7.56 1.52
CA VAL A 548 6.07 8.40 2.50
C VAL A 548 7.11 9.28 3.19
N SER A 549 6.78 10.54 3.43
CA SER A 549 7.68 11.50 4.09
C SER A 549 6.98 12.31 5.17
N TRP A 550 7.69 12.56 6.27
CA TRP A 550 7.29 13.43 7.36
C TRP A 550 8.50 14.28 7.77
N GLU A 551 8.39 15.60 7.62
CA GLU A 551 9.51 16.55 7.71
C GLU A 551 10.74 16.16 6.85
N ARG A 552 11.76 15.56 7.46
CA ARG A 552 13.00 15.08 6.83
C ARG A 552 13.11 13.56 6.81
N GLU A 553 12.20 12.86 7.49
CA GLU A 553 12.13 11.40 7.49
C GLU A 553 11.43 10.90 6.24
N THR A 554 11.95 9.81 5.67
CA THR A 554 11.38 9.13 4.50
C THR A 554 11.39 7.62 4.69
N ALA A 555 10.28 6.97 4.35
CA ALA A 555 10.15 5.53 4.39
C ALA A 555 9.49 5.02 3.09
N LEU A 556 9.83 3.81 2.67
CA LEU A 556 9.34 3.20 1.42
C LEU A 556 8.46 1.99 1.71
N GLN A 557 7.34 1.87 1.01
CA GLN A 557 6.48 0.70 1.04
C GLN A 557 6.13 0.26 -0.38
N ASN A 558 6.26 -1.05 -0.63
CA ASN A 558 5.87 -1.67 -1.89
C ASN A 558 4.42 -2.18 -1.80
N VAL A 559 3.68 -2.01 -2.88
CA VAL A 559 2.36 -2.62 -3.12
C VAL A 559 2.34 -3.31 -4.49
N VAL A 560 1.38 -4.19 -4.75
CA VAL A 560 1.30 -4.96 -6.01
C VAL A 560 -0.10 -4.91 -6.60
N PHE A 561 -0.21 -4.35 -7.80
CA PHE A 561 -1.42 -4.43 -8.61
C PHE A 561 -1.40 -5.70 -9.46
N TYR A 562 -2.51 -6.44 -9.47
CA TYR A 562 -2.63 -7.73 -10.16
C TYR A 562 -3.95 -7.83 -10.95
N SER A 563 -4.00 -8.71 -11.95
CA SER A 563 -5.24 -8.95 -12.71
C SER A 563 -6.17 -9.90 -11.96
N ASP A 564 -7.46 -9.92 -12.32
CA ASP A 564 -8.44 -10.82 -11.69
C ASP A 564 -8.20 -12.32 -11.98
N GLY A 565 -7.27 -12.63 -12.90
CA GLY A 565 -6.93 -13.99 -13.31
C GLY A 565 -8.04 -14.69 -14.09
N LEU A 566 -9.06 -13.96 -14.58
CA LEU A 566 -10.17 -14.51 -15.33
C LEU A 566 -9.89 -14.44 -16.83
N ALA A 567 -10.13 -15.55 -17.52
CA ALA A 567 -10.02 -15.58 -18.98
C ALA A 567 -10.94 -14.55 -19.65
N ASP A 568 -10.40 -13.85 -20.65
CA ASP A 568 -11.11 -12.87 -21.48
C ASP A 568 -10.97 -13.20 -22.97
N SER A 569 -9.74 -13.50 -23.41
CA SER A 569 -9.44 -13.78 -24.82
C SER A 569 -8.69 -15.10 -25.02
N MET A 570 -8.85 -15.71 -26.19
CA MET A 570 -8.16 -16.94 -26.57
C MET A 570 -7.73 -16.91 -28.04
N THR A 571 -6.53 -17.40 -28.30
CA THR A 571 -5.99 -17.60 -29.66
C THR A 571 -5.61 -19.06 -29.86
N LEU A 572 -5.62 -19.55 -31.11
CA LEU A 572 -5.25 -20.93 -31.47
C LEU A 572 -4.24 -20.96 -32.62
N SER A 573 -3.21 -21.78 -32.48
CA SER A 573 -2.11 -21.91 -33.44
C SER A 573 -1.71 -23.38 -33.65
N MET A 574 -1.28 -23.74 -34.85
CA MET A 574 -0.74 -25.09 -35.11
C MET A 574 0.72 -25.15 -34.63
N THR A 575 1.04 -26.12 -33.77
CA THR A 575 2.41 -26.44 -33.35
C THR A 575 2.96 -27.68 -34.05
N SER A 576 2.09 -28.51 -34.64
CA SER A 576 2.49 -29.59 -35.54
C SER A 576 1.40 -29.85 -36.58
N ASP A 577 1.75 -29.88 -37.86
CA ASP A 577 0.78 -30.04 -38.95
C ASP A 577 1.28 -31.08 -39.99
N SER A 578 0.48 -31.32 -41.04
CA SER A 578 0.83 -32.16 -42.20
C SER A 578 1.23 -33.60 -41.82
N GLY A 579 0.60 -34.14 -40.78
CA GLY A 579 0.78 -35.50 -40.30
C GLY A 579 0.28 -36.56 -41.27
N TYR A 580 0.89 -37.74 -41.23
CA TYR A 580 0.45 -38.90 -42.01
C TYR A 580 -0.93 -39.39 -41.56
N ALA A 581 -1.87 -39.53 -42.50
CA ALA A 581 -3.24 -39.95 -42.23
C ALA A 581 -3.33 -41.47 -41.94
N ASN A 582 -2.93 -41.92 -40.75
CA ASN A 582 -2.96 -43.33 -40.34
C ASN A 582 -3.66 -43.63 -39.00
N GLY A 583 -4.30 -42.63 -38.38
CA GLY A 583 -4.94 -42.76 -37.06
C GLY A 583 -3.98 -42.92 -35.87
N VAL A 584 -2.67 -42.72 -36.09
CA VAL A 584 -1.62 -42.81 -35.04
C VAL A 584 -0.78 -41.55 -34.99
N VAL A 585 -0.36 -41.02 -36.15
CA VAL A 585 0.37 -39.74 -36.21
C VAL A 585 -0.59 -38.61 -35.86
N THR A 586 -0.12 -37.70 -35.00
CA THR A 586 -0.92 -36.57 -34.53
C THR A 586 -0.42 -35.24 -35.08
N ASN A 587 -1.34 -34.40 -35.54
CA ASN A 587 -1.18 -32.96 -35.60
C ASN A 587 -1.40 -32.38 -34.18
N ALA A 588 -0.91 -31.16 -33.92
CA ALA A 588 -1.03 -30.51 -32.62
C ALA A 588 -1.37 -29.02 -32.79
N ALA A 589 -2.30 -28.55 -31.95
CA ALA A 589 -2.70 -27.15 -31.90
C ALA A 589 -2.65 -26.64 -30.45
N THR A 590 -2.05 -25.47 -30.25
CA THR A 590 -1.85 -24.84 -28.96
C THR A 590 -2.74 -23.62 -28.83
N ALA A 591 -3.68 -23.67 -27.89
CA ALA A 591 -4.46 -22.52 -27.46
C ALA A 591 -3.63 -21.69 -26.46
N THR A 592 -3.75 -20.37 -26.54
CA THR A 592 -3.22 -19.43 -25.54
C THR A 592 -4.39 -18.59 -25.03
N VAL A 593 -4.65 -18.64 -23.72
CA VAL A 593 -5.69 -17.88 -23.02
C VAL A 593 -5.05 -16.75 -22.23
N LEU A 594 -5.58 -15.54 -22.40
CA LEU A 594 -5.18 -14.34 -21.69
C LEU A 594 -6.39 -13.71 -20.99
N ASP A 595 -6.13 -12.96 -19.92
CA ASP A 595 -7.12 -12.06 -19.31
C ASP A 595 -7.24 -10.74 -20.11
N SER A 596 -8.09 -9.83 -19.63
CA SER A 596 -8.33 -8.55 -20.33
C SER A 596 -7.15 -7.57 -20.27
N TRP A 597 -6.14 -7.84 -19.43
CA TRP A 597 -4.87 -7.10 -19.35
C TRP A 597 -3.76 -7.77 -20.18
N GLY A 598 -4.06 -8.88 -20.85
CA GLY A 598 -3.12 -9.63 -21.68
C GLY A 598 -2.16 -10.54 -20.90
N VAL A 599 -2.41 -10.76 -19.60
CA VAL A 599 -1.61 -11.67 -18.77
C VAL A 599 -2.09 -13.12 -18.98
N PRO A 600 -1.19 -14.12 -19.02
CA PRO A 600 -1.60 -15.50 -19.31
C PRO A 600 -2.35 -16.16 -18.14
N VAL A 601 -3.50 -16.76 -18.44
CA VAL A 601 -4.37 -17.38 -17.41
C VAL A 601 -4.05 -18.86 -17.26
N ALA A 602 -3.42 -19.21 -16.14
CA ALA A 602 -3.13 -20.60 -15.74
C ALA A 602 -4.37 -21.30 -15.14
N GLY A 603 -4.43 -22.63 -15.24
CA GLY A 603 -5.54 -23.40 -14.65
C GLY A 603 -6.87 -23.36 -15.44
N GLN A 604 -6.93 -22.63 -16.56
CA GLN A 604 -8.11 -22.49 -17.38
C GLN A 604 -8.45 -23.79 -18.13
N LEU A 605 -9.71 -24.21 -18.07
CA LEU A 605 -10.23 -25.35 -18.82
C LEU A 605 -10.53 -24.96 -20.28
N VAL A 606 -9.99 -25.72 -21.23
CA VAL A 606 -10.21 -25.55 -22.67
C VAL A 606 -10.65 -26.88 -23.27
N SER A 607 -11.82 -26.89 -23.92
CA SER A 607 -12.30 -28.02 -24.73
C SER A 607 -11.85 -27.88 -26.17
N PHE A 608 -11.48 -29.00 -26.80
CA PHE A 608 -11.07 -29.06 -28.21
C PHE A 608 -11.98 -29.99 -29.01
N ASN A 609 -12.37 -29.55 -30.21
CA ASN A 609 -13.19 -30.29 -31.15
C ASN A 609 -12.60 -30.22 -32.57
N THR A 610 -12.99 -31.16 -33.43
CA THR A 610 -12.69 -31.17 -34.87
C THR A 610 -13.98 -31.16 -35.70
N ASP A 611 -13.89 -30.74 -36.95
CA ASP A 611 -15.03 -30.58 -37.87
C ASP A 611 -15.34 -31.81 -38.74
N THR A 612 -14.39 -32.75 -38.89
CA THR A 612 -14.58 -33.97 -39.69
C THR A 612 -14.96 -35.18 -38.83
N SER A 613 -15.64 -36.17 -39.43
CA SER A 613 -16.07 -37.39 -38.73
C SER A 613 -14.98 -38.45 -38.56
N THR A 614 -13.83 -38.25 -39.21
CA THR A 614 -12.69 -39.18 -39.24
C THR A 614 -11.52 -38.71 -38.38
N SER A 615 -11.38 -37.40 -38.18
CA SER A 615 -10.47 -36.80 -37.20
C SER A 615 -10.91 -37.05 -35.76
N LYS A 616 -9.93 -37.15 -34.84
CA LYS A 616 -10.14 -37.38 -33.40
C LYS A 616 -9.10 -36.66 -32.57
N VAL A 617 -9.54 -35.93 -31.54
CA VAL A 617 -8.66 -35.54 -30.43
C VAL A 617 -8.25 -36.81 -29.68
N VAL A 618 -6.96 -36.99 -29.41
CA VAL A 618 -6.42 -38.21 -28.77
C VAL A 618 -6.01 -38.04 -27.31
N ASP A 619 -6.06 -36.83 -26.78
CA ASP A 619 -5.77 -36.57 -25.38
C ASP A 619 -6.91 -37.13 -24.50
N SER A 620 -6.54 -37.72 -23.35
CA SER A 620 -7.44 -38.56 -22.55
C SER A 620 -8.43 -37.78 -21.68
N ALA A 621 -8.32 -36.45 -21.60
CA ALA A 621 -9.20 -35.61 -20.81
C ALA A 621 -10.16 -34.82 -21.73
N PRO A 622 -11.46 -34.72 -21.39
CA PRO A 622 -12.45 -34.01 -22.20
C PRO A 622 -12.25 -32.48 -22.24
N GLN A 623 -11.50 -31.95 -21.26
CA GLN A 623 -11.00 -30.59 -21.22
C GLN A 623 -9.53 -30.65 -20.79
N LEU A 624 -8.71 -29.82 -21.42
CA LEU A 624 -7.29 -29.68 -21.11
C LEU A 624 -7.08 -28.38 -20.33
N VAL A 625 -6.07 -28.33 -19.47
CA VAL A 625 -5.82 -27.21 -18.55
C VAL A 625 -4.62 -26.39 -19.04
N THR A 626 -4.72 -25.05 -18.98
CA THR A 626 -3.60 -24.16 -19.27
C THR A 626 -2.51 -24.19 -18.20
N ASN A 627 -1.25 -24.12 -18.64
CA ASN A 627 -0.10 -23.96 -17.76
C ASN A 627 0.11 -22.48 -17.36
N ASP A 628 1.17 -22.22 -16.58
CA ASP A 628 1.61 -20.89 -16.11
C ASP A 628 1.88 -19.86 -17.24
N GLN A 629 1.91 -20.29 -18.51
CA GLN A 629 2.02 -19.41 -19.68
C GLN A 629 0.69 -19.25 -20.42
N GLY A 630 -0.45 -19.58 -19.78
CA GLY A 630 -1.78 -19.54 -20.37
C GLY A 630 -1.97 -20.53 -21.53
N LYS A 631 -1.10 -21.53 -21.67
CA LYS A 631 -1.03 -22.39 -22.86
C LYS A 631 -1.48 -23.80 -22.59
N VAL A 632 -2.20 -24.37 -23.56
CA VAL A 632 -2.64 -25.75 -23.56
C VAL A 632 -2.64 -26.30 -24.99
N THR A 633 -2.21 -27.54 -25.17
CA THR A 633 -2.02 -28.14 -26.50
C THR A 633 -2.83 -29.42 -26.64
N ALA A 634 -3.70 -29.47 -27.65
CA ALA A 634 -4.40 -30.68 -28.04
C ALA A 634 -3.71 -31.36 -29.22
N ARG A 635 -3.77 -32.69 -29.24
CA ARG A 635 -3.29 -33.57 -30.29
C ARG A 635 -4.48 -34.20 -31.00
N VAL A 636 -4.47 -34.10 -32.32
CA VAL A 636 -5.51 -34.65 -33.21
C VAL A 636 -4.86 -35.68 -34.11
N THR A 637 -5.52 -36.81 -34.38
CA THR A 637 -5.14 -37.76 -35.44
C THR A 637 -6.29 -37.93 -36.42
N ASP A 638 -6.01 -38.48 -37.61
CA ASP A 638 -7.00 -38.81 -38.64
C ASP A 638 -6.59 -40.05 -39.42
N THR A 639 -7.56 -40.82 -39.90
CA THR A 639 -7.38 -41.96 -40.80
C THR A 639 -7.54 -41.60 -42.28
N VAL A 640 -8.03 -40.40 -42.58
CA VAL A 640 -8.28 -39.84 -43.93
C VAL A 640 -7.36 -38.64 -44.19
N ALA A 641 -6.95 -38.49 -45.46
CA ALA A 641 -6.09 -37.38 -45.88
C ALA A 641 -6.93 -36.17 -46.32
N GLU A 642 -7.27 -35.31 -45.36
CA GLU A 642 -8.15 -34.15 -45.54
C GLU A 642 -7.68 -32.91 -44.77
N PRO A 643 -8.14 -31.69 -45.13
CA PRO A 643 -8.06 -30.55 -44.22
C PRO A 643 -8.99 -30.78 -43.01
N VAL A 644 -8.56 -30.33 -41.83
CA VAL A 644 -9.32 -30.44 -40.56
C VAL A 644 -9.25 -29.10 -39.83
N THR A 645 -10.38 -28.59 -39.38
CA THR A 645 -10.46 -27.41 -38.51
C THR A 645 -10.50 -27.84 -37.05
N ILE A 646 -9.46 -27.48 -36.30
CA ILE A 646 -9.41 -27.67 -34.85
C ILE A 646 -10.03 -26.43 -34.22
N THR A 647 -11.02 -26.60 -33.35
CA THR A 647 -11.66 -25.51 -32.58
C THR A 647 -11.40 -25.72 -31.10
N ALA A 648 -10.90 -24.67 -30.43
CA ALA A 648 -10.78 -24.57 -28.99
C ALA A 648 -11.91 -23.68 -28.45
N GLU A 649 -12.46 -24.02 -27.28
CA GLU A 649 -13.53 -23.29 -26.58
C GLU A 649 -13.21 -23.18 -25.09
N THR A 650 -13.43 -21.99 -24.49
CA THR A 650 -13.25 -21.76 -23.05
C THR A 650 -14.25 -20.72 -22.51
N SER A 651 -14.53 -20.78 -21.20
CA SER A 651 -15.43 -19.83 -20.50
C SER A 651 -14.69 -18.59 -20.04
N THR A 652 -15.28 -17.41 -20.28
CA THR A 652 -14.73 -16.09 -19.92
C THR A 652 -15.70 -15.30 -19.07
N ARG A 653 -15.27 -14.16 -18.51
CA ARG A 653 -16.14 -13.24 -17.77
C ARG A 653 -17.33 -12.75 -18.61
N ALA A 654 -17.15 -12.65 -19.93
CA ALA A 654 -18.19 -12.27 -20.90
C ALA A 654 -19.01 -13.44 -21.47
N GLY A 655 -18.74 -14.69 -21.06
CA GLY A 655 -19.49 -15.88 -21.50
C GLY A 655 -18.58 -17.01 -21.99
N ARG A 656 -18.49 -17.21 -23.31
CA ARG A 656 -17.60 -18.19 -23.93
C ARG A 656 -16.89 -17.59 -25.14
N VAL A 657 -15.62 -17.94 -25.32
CA VAL A 657 -14.83 -17.56 -26.50
C VAL A 657 -14.28 -18.80 -27.19
N ASN A 658 -14.31 -18.77 -28.51
CA ASN A 658 -13.89 -19.87 -29.37
C ASN A 658 -12.79 -19.39 -30.33
N ALA A 659 -11.78 -20.23 -30.56
CA ALA A 659 -10.71 -19.99 -31.51
C ALA A 659 -10.56 -21.20 -32.42
N ALA A 660 -10.51 -20.99 -33.74
CA ALA A 660 -10.42 -22.06 -34.73
C ALA A 660 -9.15 -21.94 -35.59
N LYS A 661 -8.55 -23.09 -35.94
CA LYS A 661 -7.36 -23.15 -36.80
C LYS A 661 -7.41 -24.38 -37.69
N GLY A 662 -7.23 -24.17 -39.00
CA GLY A 662 -7.08 -25.25 -39.96
C GLY A 662 -5.69 -25.90 -39.89
N GLY A 663 -5.67 -27.22 -39.96
CA GLY A 663 -4.52 -28.06 -40.28
C GLY A 663 -4.88 -29.05 -41.39
N ARG A 664 -3.97 -29.98 -41.70
CA ARG A 664 -4.17 -30.98 -42.76
C ARG A 664 -3.52 -32.32 -42.42
N PHE A 665 -4.21 -33.41 -42.76
CA PHE A 665 -3.63 -34.75 -42.82
C PHE A 665 -3.35 -35.14 -44.27
N ILE A 666 -2.27 -35.87 -44.48
CA ILE A 666 -1.73 -36.13 -45.82
C ILE A 666 -1.41 -37.62 -45.98
N ARG A 667 -1.70 -38.16 -47.17
CA ARG A 667 -1.28 -39.48 -47.63
C ARG A 667 -0.83 -39.35 -49.10
N PRO A 668 0.32 -39.92 -49.51
CA PRO A 668 0.77 -39.91 -50.90
C PRO A 668 0.09 -41.07 -51.65
N ASP A 669 -1.23 -41.05 -51.75
CA ASP A 669 -2.03 -42.17 -52.26
C ASP A 669 -2.20 -42.15 -53.79
N LYS A 670 -1.82 -41.06 -54.46
CA LYS A 670 -2.05 -40.83 -55.89
C LYS A 670 -0.78 -40.92 -56.73
N ALA A 671 -0.83 -41.85 -57.69
CA ALA A 671 0.09 -41.89 -58.83
C ALA A 671 0.03 -40.59 -59.65
N VAL A 672 1.19 -40.19 -60.17
CA VAL A 672 1.35 -38.97 -60.99
C VAL A 672 1.52 -39.38 -62.44
N THR A 673 0.78 -38.74 -63.34
CA THR A 673 0.81 -39.02 -64.79
C THR A 673 1.37 -37.81 -65.53
N ILE A 674 2.43 -38.02 -66.30
CA ILE A 674 3.13 -36.98 -67.08
C ILE A 674 3.64 -37.57 -68.40
N ASN A 675 3.51 -36.85 -69.51
CA ASN A 675 4.08 -37.21 -70.82
C ASN A 675 3.76 -38.65 -71.30
N GLY A 676 2.58 -39.20 -70.97
CA GLY A 676 2.19 -40.58 -71.29
C GLY A 676 2.67 -41.64 -70.30
N TYR A 677 3.52 -41.29 -69.34
CA TYR A 677 3.96 -42.17 -68.26
C TYR A 677 3.11 -41.99 -67.01
N ARG A 678 2.91 -43.06 -66.24
CA ARG A 678 2.29 -43.02 -64.91
C ARG A 678 3.24 -43.59 -63.87
N PHE A 679 3.55 -42.81 -62.83
CA PHE A 679 4.46 -43.17 -61.76
C PHE A 679 3.70 -43.50 -60.47
N SER A 680 4.04 -44.61 -59.80
CA SER A 680 3.50 -44.99 -58.50
C SER A 680 4.08 -44.09 -57.40
N PRO A 681 3.27 -43.69 -56.41
CA PRO A 681 3.77 -42.92 -55.28
C PRO A 681 4.63 -43.80 -54.37
N PRO A 682 5.51 -43.20 -53.54
CA PRO A 682 6.23 -43.95 -52.51
C PRO A 682 5.22 -44.37 -51.44
N LEU A 683 5.06 -45.69 -51.26
CA LEU A 683 4.13 -46.26 -50.29
C LEU A 683 4.76 -46.30 -48.90
N ASP A 684 3.94 -46.34 -47.83
CA ASP A 684 4.45 -46.67 -46.49
C ASP A 684 4.90 -48.13 -46.41
N ILE A 685 5.62 -48.51 -45.36
CA ILE A 685 6.17 -49.86 -45.20
C ILE A 685 5.11 -50.97 -45.34
N THR A 686 3.93 -50.78 -44.75
CA THR A 686 2.86 -51.77 -44.76
C THR A 686 2.24 -51.88 -46.14
N ALA A 687 1.89 -50.75 -46.77
CA ALA A 687 1.36 -50.71 -48.11
C ALA A 687 2.36 -51.22 -49.16
N ALA A 688 3.64 -50.88 -49.04
CA ALA A 688 4.71 -51.35 -49.93
C ALA A 688 4.90 -52.87 -49.87
N PHE A 689 4.90 -53.44 -48.66
CA PHE A 689 5.03 -54.89 -48.49
C PHE A 689 3.80 -55.64 -49.00
N ILE A 690 2.58 -55.16 -48.69
CA ILE A 690 1.33 -55.76 -49.19
C ILE A 690 1.26 -55.70 -50.72
N ALA A 691 1.72 -54.61 -51.33
CA ALA A 691 1.63 -54.43 -52.78
C ALA A 691 2.70 -55.21 -53.58
N SER A 692 3.85 -55.57 -52.99
CA SER A 692 4.98 -56.16 -53.73
C SER A 692 5.52 -57.49 -53.19
N GLY A 693 5.25 -57.83 -51.92
CA GLY A 693 5.91 -58.93 -51.22
C GLY A 693 7.39 -58.70 -50.86
N ILE A 694 8.02 -57.61 -51.31
CA ILE A 694 9.46 -57.36 -51.14
C ILE A 694 9.76 -56.66 -49.80
N THR A 695 10.66 -57.25 -49.01
CA THR A 695 11.14 -56.70 -47.74
C THR A 695 12.21 -55.63 -47.95
N HIS A 696 12.03 -54.48 -47.28
CA HIS A 696 12.95 -53.35 -47.35
C HIS A 696 14.28 -53.62 -46.61
N ASN A 697 15.29 -52.79 -46.86
CA ASN A 697 16.62 -52.89 -46.25
C ASN A 697 16.71 -52.01 -45.00
N SER A 698 16.22 -50.77 -45.10
CA SER A 698 16.04 -49.85 -43.99
C SER A 698 14.83 -48.96 -44.23
N ARG A 699 14.52 -48.06 -43.28
CA ARG A 699 13.41 -47.10 -43.40
C ARG A 699 13.87 -45.67 -43.17
N ASN A 700 13.03 -44.72 -43.57
CA ASN A 700 13.13 -43.32 -43.20
C ASN A 700 11.79 -42.84 -42.62
N ILE A 701 11.81 -41.99 -41.60
CA ILE A 701 10.61 -41.38 -41.04
C ILE A 701 10.57 -39.92 -41.52
N GLU A 702 9.51 -39.55 -42.22
CA GLU A 702 9.41 -38.20 -42.79
C GLU A 702 9.19 -37.14 -41.70
N SER A 703 9.88 -36.00 -41.85
CA SER A 703 9.91 -34.93 -40.84
C SER A 703 8.81 -33.89 -41.01
N GLY A 704 8.04 -33.94 -42.10
CA GLY A 704 7.12 -32.88 -42.52
C GLY A 704 7.72 -31.90 -43.54
N ARG A 705 9.04 -31.87 -43.71
CA ARG A 705 9.70 -30.99 -44.71
C ARG A 705 9.66 -31.54 -46.13
N SER A 706 9.78 -32.85 -46.27
CA SER A 706 9.94 -33.54 -47.55
C SER A 706 8.82 -34.56 -47.82
N GLY A 707 7.72 -34.52 -47.07
CA GLY A 707 6.63 -35.48 -47.15
C GLY A 707 5.77 -35.45 -45.88
N PRO A 708 4.72 -36.29 -45.80
CA PRO A 708 3.82 -36.32 -44.64
C PRO A 708 4.59 -36.69 -43.36
N ARG A 709 4.51 -35.83 -42.34
CA ARG A 709 5.24 -36.02 -41.09
C ARG A 709 4.85 -37.34 -40.43
N GLY A 710 5.82 -38.08 -39.92
CA GLY A 710 5.62 -39.36 -39.24
C GLY A 710 5.32 -40.55 -40.17
N MET A 711 5.29 -40.36 -41.49
CA MET A 711 5.19 -41.49 -42.43
C MET A 711 6.50 -42.30 -42.42
N GLU A 712 6.41 -43.60 -42.15
CA GLU A 712 7.54 -44.52 -42.30
C GLU A 712 7.60 -45.05 -43.74
N VAL A 713 8.66 -44.68 -44.46
CA VAL A 713 8.86 -45.02 -45.88
C VAL A 713 10.00 -46.04 -46.00
N PRO A 714 9.80 -47.18 -46.69
CA PRO A 714 10.84 -48.17 -46.91
C PRO A 714 11.92 -47.64 -47.87
N LYS A 715 13.14 -48.11 -47.68
CA LYS A 715 14.25 -47.94 -48.62
C LYS A 715 14.82 -49.29 -49.01
N TYR A 716 15.23 -49.40 -50.27
CA TYR A 716 15.68 -50.65 -50.89
C TYR A 716 17.07 -50.48 -51.51
N ASP A 717 17.87 -51.54 -51.47
CA ASP A 717 19.01 -51.70 -52.38
C ASP A 717 18.51 -51.78 -53.84
N TRP A 718 19.40 -51.58 -54.83
CA TRP A 718 18.97 -51.47 -56.23
C TRP A 718 18.30 -52.75 -56.75
N ASN A 719 18.81 -53.92 -56.36
CA ASN A 719 18.26 -55.21 -56.81
C ASN A 719 16.84 -55.40 -56.30
N LYS A 720 16.60 -55.13 -55.01
CA LYS A 720 15.27 -55.15 -54.42
C LYS A 720 14.36 -54.05 -54.94
N ALA A 721 14.88 -52.86 -55.28
CA ALA A 721 14.10 -51.80 -55.91
C ALA A 721 13.58 -52.20 -57.30
N ASN A 722 14.41 -52.85 -58.10
CA ASN A 722 14.00 -53.40 -59.39
C ASN A 722 12.98 -54.55 -59.21
N GLN A 723 13.23 -55.49 -58.29
CA GLN A 723 12.27 -56.55 -57.95
C GLN A 723 10.93 -55.99 -57.44
N TYR A 724 10.96 -54.97 -56.57
CA TYR A 724 9.79 -54.30 -56.03
C TYR A 724 8.90 -53.77 -57.15
N CYS A 725 9.46 -53.08 -58.15
CA CYS A 725 8.67 -52.61 -59.29
C CYS A 725 8.12 -53.76 -60.13
N ASN A 726 8.94 -54.75 -60.50
CA ASN A 726 8.51 -55.89 -61.32
C ASN A 726 7.48 -56.81 -60.63
N GLN A 727 7.24 -56.64 -59.32
CA GLN A 727 6.24 -57.38 -58.54
C GLN A 727 5.15 -56.47 -57.95
N LEU A 728 5.17 -55.16 -58.24
CA LEU A 728 4.24 -54.20 -57.66
C LEU A 728 2.83 -54.41 -58.21
N ASN A 729 1.90 -54.83 -57.36
CA ASN A 729 0.47 -54.77 -57.63
C ASN A 729 -0.14 -53.53 -56.97
N TYR A 730 -0.17 -52.42 -57.71
CA TYR A 730 -0.73 -51.14 -57.24
C TYR A 730 -1.85 -50.69 -58.19
N ASN A 731 -3.03 -50.40 -57.60
CA ASN A 731 -4.28 -50.12 -58.33
C ASN A 731 -4.64 -51.18 -59.41
N GLY A 732 -4.37 -52.45 -59.13
CA GLY A 732 -4.68 -53.57 -60.03
C GLY A 732 -3.79 -53.68 -61.27
N ARG A 733 -2.65 -52.96 -61.29
CA ARG A 733 -1.64 -53.02 -62.35
C ARG A 733 -0.38 -53.70 -61.84
N GLN A 734 0.23 -54.55 -62.68
CA GLN A 734 1.39 -55.40 -62.37
C GLN A 734 2.52 -55.25 -63.39
N ASP A 735 2.34 -54.42 -64.42
CA ASP A 735 3.26 -54.16 -65.52
C ASP A 735 4.28 -53.05 -65.21
N TRP A 736 4.53 -52.79 -63.93
CA TRP A 736 5.41 -51.73 -63.45
C TRP A 736 6.89 -52.09 -63.62
N ARG A 737 7.70 -51.11 -64.02
CA ARG A 737 9.17 -51.22 -64.10
C ARG A 737 9.86 -50.10 -63.29
N LEU A 738 11.14 -50.27 -63.03
CA LEU A 738 11.96 -49.20 -62.44
C LEU A 738 12.25 -48.13 -63.53
N PRO A 739 11.94 -46.84 -63.29
CA PRO A 739 12.09 -45.79 -64.30
C PRO A 739 13.55 -45.49 -64.61
N THR A 740 13.81 -44.96 -65.80
CA THR A 740 15.13 -44.43 -66.17
C THR A 740 15.42 -43.12 -65.43
N LYS A 741 16.69 -42.70 -65.42
CA LYS A 741 17.13 -41.42 -64.84
C LYS A 741 16.39 -40.23 -65.49
N ASP A 742 16.21 -40.26 -66.81
CA ASP A 742 15.57 -39.16 -67.56
C ASP A 742 14.03 -39.15 -67.41
N GLU A 743 13.41 -40.31 -67.17
CA GLU A 743 12.00 -40.41 -66.75
C GLU A 743 11.77 -39.79 -65.37
N LEU A 744 12.63 -40.06 -64.38
CA LEU A 744 12.55 -39.44 -63.05
C LEU A 744 12.85 -37.93 -63.09
N LEU A 745 13.78 -37.48 -63.93
CA LEU A 745 14.02 -36.06 -64.16
C LEU A 745 12.81 -35.38 -64.82
N SER A 746 12.14 -36.06 -65.75
CA SER A 746 10.88 -35.57 -66.35
C SER A 746 9.78 -35.45 -65.30
N LEU A 747 9.66 -36.42 -64.39
CA LEU A 747 8.73 -36.37 -63.26
C LEU A 747 9.01 -35.16 -62.35
N TYR A 748 10.27 -34.93 -61.97
CA TYR A 748 10.65 -33.73 -61.21
C TYR A 748 10.35 -32.43 -61.97
N ASN A 749 10.73 -32.34 -63.25
CA ASN A 749 10.53 -31.14 -64.06
C ASN A 749 9.05 -30.77 -64.24
N SER A 750 8.15 -31.76 -64.23
CA SER A 750 6.70 -31.54 -64.24
C SER A 750 6.21 -30.72 -63.04
N THR A 751 6.98 -30.65 -61.95
CA THR A 751 6.66 -29.85 -60.77
C THR A 751 6.90 -28.35 -60.95
N GLN A 752 7.57 -27.94 -62.02
CA GLN A 752 7.97 -26.54 -62.27
C GLN A 752 8.81 -25.95 -61.13
N GLY A 753 9.68 -26.76 -60.53
CA GLY A 753 10.60 -26.36 -59.45
C GLY A 753 9.98 -26.38 -58.04
N ALA A 754 8.69 -26.71 -57.90
CA ALA A 754 8.05 -26.85 -56.59
C ALA A 754 8.48 -28.12 -55.82
N GLY A 755 9.03 -29.13 -56.51
CA GLY A 755 9.33 -30.44 -55.91
C GLY A 755 8.09 -31.33 -55.74
N MET A 756 8.30 -32.65 -55.71
CA MET A 756 7.20 -33.62 -55.67
C MET A 756 6.42 -33.63 -54.35
N SER A 757 7.07 -33.27 -53.23
CA SER A 757 6.42 -33.14 -51.93
C SER A 757 5.41 -32.00 -51.89
N THR A 758 5.78 -30.81 -52.37
CA THR A 758 4.90 -29.63 -52.42
C THR A 758 3.71 -29.85 -53.34
N LYS A 759 3.95 -30.37 -54.56
CA LYS A 759 2.93 -30.43 -55.61
C LYS A 759 2.02 -31.65 -55.53
N HIS A 760 2.57 -32.79 -55.11
CA HIS A 760 1.88 -34.09 -55.12
C HIS A 760 1.85 -34.78 -53.75
N SER A 761 2.34 -34.13 -52.69
CA SER A 761 2.39 -34.69 -51.33
C SER A 761 3.23 -35.97 -51.19
N TRP A 762 4.07 -36.27 -52.17
CA TRP A 762 4.99 -37.41 -52.16
C TRP A 762 6.09 -37.26 -51.12
N THR A 763 6.67 -38.38 -50.69
CA THR A 763 7.85 -38.38 -49.83
C THR A 763 9.12 -38.26 -50.67
N THR A 764 10.02 -37.36 -50.29
CA THR A 764 11.22 -36.97 -51.04
C THR A 764 12.42 -36.73 -50.12
N GLY A 765 12.39 -37.25 -48.87
CA GLY A 765 13.47 -37.15 -47.90
C GLY A 765 14.77 -37.85 -48.30
N THR A 766 14.76 -38.67 -49.36
CA THR A 766 15.97 -39.19 -50.02
C THR A 766 15.76 -39.30 -51.54
N SER A 767 16.80 -39.68 -52.28
CA SER A 767 16.72 -39.91 -53.72
C SER A 767 16.02 -41.23 -54.08
N PHE A 768 15.56 -41.30 -55.32
CA PHE A 768 14.86 -42.42 -55.93
C PHE A 768 15.78 -43.21 -56.84
N TRP A 769 15.73 -44.54 -56.77
CA TRP A 769 16.47 -45.41 -57.70
C TRP A 769 15.93 -45.33 -59.13
N SER A 770 16.84 -45.45 -60.11
CA SER A 770 16.51 -45.62 -61.52
C SER A 770 17.13 -46.89 -62.11
N SER A 771 16.61 -47.35 -63.25
CA SER A 771 17.15 -48.47 -64.05
C SER A 771 18.34 -48.08 -64.92
N SER A 772 18.70 -46.80 -65.04
CA SER A 772 19.85 -46.36 -65.83
C SER A 772 21.16 -46.78 -65.16
N SER A 773 22.01 -47.55 -65.87
CA SER A 773 23.31 -47.98 -65.36
C SER A 773 24.29 -46.81 -65.18
N GLY A 774 25.05 -46.85 -64.10
CA GLY A 774 26.18 -45.97 -63.80
C GLY A 774 27.54 -46.70 -63.90
N GLY A 775 27.57 -47.88 -64.53
CA GLY A 775 28.73 -48.78 -64.58
C GLY A 775 28.51 -50.06 -63.77
N SER A 776 29.57 -50.87 -63.64
CA SER A 776 29.50 -52.16 -62.92
C SER A 776 29.15 -51.96 -61.42
N GLY A 777 28.07 -52.62 -60.96
CA GLY A 777 27.57 -52.56 -59.59
C GLY A 777 27.01 -51.18 -59.17
N LYS A 778 26.63 -50.33 -60.13
CA LYS A 778 26.20 -48.96 -59.87
C LYS A 778 25.06 -48.53 -60.78
N HIS A 779 24.10 -47.79 -60.23
CA HIS A 779 22.99 -47.19 -60.97
C HIS A 779 22.80 -45.72 -60.62
N TRP A 780 22.04 -45.03 -61.49
CA TRP A 780 21.64 -43.64 -61.26
C TRP A 780 20.48 -43.54 -60.28
N HIS A 781 20.46 -42.46 -59.50
CA HIS A 781 19.34 -42.04 -58.66
C HIS A 781 19.01 -40.55 -58.90
N VAL A 782 17.80 -40.13 -58.55
CA VAL A 782 17.32 -38.74 -58.69
C VAL A 782 16.65 -38.24 -57.41
N TYR A 783 16.99 -37.03 -56.96
CA TYR A 783 16.34 -36.36 -55.83
C TYR A 783 15.09 -35.61 -56.30
N LEU A 784 13.90 -36.17 -56.06
CA LEU A 784 12.62 -35.58 -56.52
C LEU A 784 12.18 -34.31 -55.77
N HIS A 785 13.02 -33.76 -54.88
CA HIS A 785 12.80 -32.46 -54.23
C HIS A 785 13.54 -31.29 -54.91
N ASN A 786 14.64 -31.55 -55.64
CA ASN A 786 15.44 -30.49 -56.29
C ASN A 786 15.97 -30.85 -57.71
N GLY A 787 15.80 -32.10 -58.16
CA GLY A 787 16.21 -32.57 -59.48
C GLY A 787 17.64 -33.12 -59.56
N ASP A 788 18.41 -33.12 -58.47
CA ASP A 788 19.80 -33.59 -58.50
C ASP A 788 19.87 -35.08 -58.84
N ALA A 789 20.67 -35.44 -59.85
CA ALA A 789 20.92 -36.82 -60.26
C ALA A 789 22.38 -37.22 -59.97
N GLY A 790 22.58 -38.48 -59.57
CA GLY A 790 23.92 -39.00 -59.27
C GLY A 790 23.99 -40.52 -59.36
N ILE A 791 25.21 -41.06 -59.34
CA ILE A 791 25.48 -42.50 -59.39
C ILE A 791 25.78 -43.02 -57.98
N ARG A 792 25.22 -44.16 -57.60
CA ARG A 792 25.54 -44.87 -56.34
C ARG A 792 25.77 -46.35 -56.57
N ASP A 793 26.48 -46.94 -55.62
CA ASP A 793 26.68 -48.38 -55.50
C ASP A 793 25.35 -49.06 -55.15
N ASP A 794 25.07 -50.19 -55.81
CA ASP A 794 23.79 -50.90 -55.76
C ASP A 794 23.40 -51.36 -54.34
N SER A 795 24.37 -51.48 -53.42
CA SER A 795 24.14 -51.76 -52.00
C SER A 795 23.53 -50.59 -51.19
N ASN A 796 23.30 -49.43 -51.81
CA ASN A 796 22.74 -48.25 -51.13
C ASN A 796 21.22 -48.29 -51.03
N ASP A 797 20.70 -47.98 -49.85
CA ASP A 797 19.26 -47.89 -49.63
C ASP A 797 18.67 -46.56 -50.14
N ARG A 798 17.70 -46.62 -51.07
CA ARG A 798 16.97 -45.45 -51.61
C ARG A 798 15.47 -45.68 -51.73
N TYR A 799 14.72 -44.60 -51.97
CA TYR A 799 13.29 -44.69 -52.25
C TYR A 799 13.04 -45.25 -53.65
N VAL A 800 11.82 -45.72 -53.87
CA VAL A 800 11.39 -46.34 -55.13
C VAL A 800 10.06 -45.74 -55.55
N SER A 801 9.97 -45.41 -56.83
CA SER A 801 8.76 -45.07 -57.55
C SER A 801 8.86 -45.84 -58.85
N CYS A 802 7.79 -46.50 -59.25
CA CYS A 802 7.77 -47.38 -60.41
C CYS A 802 6.97 -46.70 -61.52
N ILE A 803 7.31 -46.99 -62.77
CA ILE A 803 6.67 -46.39 -63.94
C ILE A 803 5.93 -47.46 -64.74
N ILE A 804 4.81 -47.07 -65.32
CA ILE A 804 4.19 -47.75 -66.46
C ILE A 804 4.07 -46.76 -67.61
N ASP A 805 4.25 -47.26 -68.82
CA ASP A 805 3.88 -46.55 -70.03
C ASP A 805 2.34 -46.63 -70.12
N GLN A 806 1.63 -45.51 -70.01
CA GLN A 806 0.24 -45.51 -70.47
C GLN A 806 0.26 -45.66 -71.98
N ALA A 807 -0.71 -46.42 -72.54
CA ALA A 807 -0.80 -46.73 -73.96
C ALA A 807 -0.40 -45.51 -74.83
N ASN A 808 0.78 -45.62 -75.44
CA ASN A 808 1.51 -44.48 -75.98
C ASN A 808 0.68 -43.79 -77.08
N PRO A 809 0.54 -42.44 -77.10
CA PRO A 809 -0.20 -41.72 -78.14
C PRO A 809 0.23 -42.02 -79.59
N VAL A 810 1.41 -42.64 -79.82
CA VAL A 810 1.88 -43.14 -81.12
C VAL A 810 1.24 -44.49 -81.48
N THR A 811 -0.10 -44.56 -81.56
CA THR A 811 -0.82 -45.81 -81.90
C THR A 811 -2.08 -45.67 -82.78
N LYS A 812 -2.37 -44.48 -83.34
CA LYS A 812 -3.56 -44.31 -84.20
C LYS A 812 -3.21 -44.03 -85.65
N PRO A 813 -3.78 -44.78 -86.61
CA PRO A 813 -3.73 -44.42 -88.01
C PRO A 813 -4.30 -43.02 -88.28
N VAL A 814 -3.74 -42.33 -89.27
CA VAL A 814 -4.18 -40.99 -89.68
C VAL A 814 -5.03 -41.10 -90.93
N THR A 815 -6.29 -40.66 -90.85
CA THR A 815 -7.20 -40.66 -92.00
C THR A 815 -7.22 -39.29 -92.67
N VAL A 816 -6.91 -39.27 -93.98
CA VAL A 816 -6.94 -38.08 -94.84
C VAL A 816 -7.81 -38.39 -96.05
N GLY A 817 -9.00 -37.79 -96.12
CA GLY A 817 -10.01 -38.13 -97.12
C GLY A 817 -10.49 -39.57 -96.95
N ASN A 818 -10.37 -40.39 -98.01
CA ASN A 818 -10.70 -41.81 -98.00
C ASN A 818 -9.47 -42.73 -97.77
N LEU A 819 -8.31 -42.17 -97.42
CA LEU A 819 -7.08 -42.92 -97.15
C LEU A 819 -6.77 -42.91 -95.66
N THR A 820 -6.38 -44.05 -95.11
CA THR A 820 -5.92 -44.18 -93.72
C THR A 820 -4.52 -44.75 -93.72
N PHE A 821 -3.60 -44.10 -93.02
CA PHE A 821 -2.16 -44.43 -93.00
C PHE A 821 -1.71 -44.87 -91.61
N SER A 822 -0.86 -45.90 -91.51
CA SER A 822 -0.24 -46.35 -90.25
C SER A 822 1.05 -45.58 -89.93
N PRO A 823 1.35 -45.30 -88.65
CA PRO A 823 2.66 -44.74 -88.27
C PRO A 823 3.80 -45.70 -88.59
N ALA A 824 5.03 -45.16 -88.71
CA ALA A 824 6.24 -45.95 -88.58
C ALA A 824 6.31 -46.52 -87.15
N LEU A 825 6.32 -47.85 -87.03
CA LEU A 825 6.27 -48.54 -85.75
C LEU A 825 7.66 -48.70 -85.11
N SER A 826 7.70 -48.76 -83.78
CA SER A 826 8.91 -49.18 -83.07
C SER A 826 9.29 -50.62 -83.43
N VAL A 827 10.55 -51.00 -83.31
CA VAL A 827 11.04 -52.36 -83.64
C VAL A 827 10.22 -53.45 -82.94
N ASN A 828 9.83 -53.25 -81.69
CA ASN A 828 8.96 -54.18 -80.96
C ASN A 828 7.54 -54.23 -81.55
N GLN A 829 6.89 -53.07 -81.74
CA GLN A 829 5.54 -53.01 -82.33
C GLN A 829 5.50 -53.57 -83.76
N ALA A 830 6.54 -53.35 -84.56
CA ALA A 830 6.64 -53.83 -85.93
C ALA A 830 6.76 -55.36 -86.00
N ARG A 831 7.60 -55.95 -85.13
CA ARG A 831 7.73 -57.41 -84.95
C ARG A 831 6.42 -58.06 -84.45
N ASP A 832 5.70 -57.36 -83.57
CA ASP A 832 4.46 -57.89 -83.00
C ASP A 832 3.26 -57.74 -83.98
N ALA A 833 3.34 -56.78 -84.91
CA ALA A 833 2.31 -56.50 -85.93
C ALA A 833 2.60 -57.12 -87.31
N SER A 834 3.79 -57.67 -87.56
CA SER A 834 4.16 -58.26 -88.86
C SER A 834 5.29 -59.28 -88.71
N GLY A 835 5.29 -60.33 -89.53
CA GLY A 835 6.35 -61.34 -89.56
C GLY A 835 7.65 -60.88 -90.24
N VAL A 836 7.72 -59.65 -90.75
CA VAL A 836 8.88 -59.10 -91.45
C VAL A 836 9.88 -58.50 -90.47
N THR A 837 11.08 -59.09 -90.42
CA THR A 837 12.21 -58.58 -89.64
C THR A 837 12.69 -57.24 -90.24
N PRO A 838 12.87 -56.16 -89.45
CA PRO A 838 13.48 -54.93 -89.92
C PRO A 838 14.95 -55.11 -90.34
N ASP A 839 15.35 -54.47 -91.44
CA ASP A 839 16.74 -54.45 -91.95
C ASP A 839 17.63 -53.49 -91.16
N GLY A 840 17.03 -52.55 -90.44
CA GLY A 840 17.71 -51.69 -89.50
C GLY A 840 16.77 -51.03 -88.51
N GLU A 841 17.36 -50.20 -87.65
CA GLU A 841 16.65 -49.39 -86.68
C GLU A 841 17.16 -47.95 -86.71
N TYR A 842 16.37 -47.03 -86.17
CA TYR A 842 16.76 -45.64 -85.93
C TYR A 842 16.15 -45.14 -84.63
N THR A 843 16.98 -44.60 -83.74
CA THR A 843 16.53 -44.00 -82.47
C THR A 843 16.23 -42.53 -82.69
N GLU A 844 14.97 -42.15 -82.59
CA GLU A 844 14.52 -40.76 -82.65
C GLU A 844 15.12 -39.93 -81.50
N ASP A 845 15.52 -38.68 -81.79
CA ASP A 845 16.23 -37.79 -80.86
C ASP A 845 15.34 -36.74 -80.17
N GLY A 846 14.06 -36.67 -80.58
CA GLY A 846 13.09 -35.67 -80.11
C GLY A 846 12.77 -34.57 -81.12
N ILE A 847 13.59 -34.39 -82.16
CA ILE A 847 13.43 -33.30 -83.15
C ILE A 847 12.30 -33.63 -84.13
N PHE A 848 12.28 -34.85 -84.66
CA PHE A 848 11.32 -35.31 -85.68
C PHE A 848 10.51 -36.55 -85.29
N GLY A 849 10.64 -37.02 -84.04
CA GLY A 849 9.85 -38.11 -83.46
C GLY A 849 10.05 -38.19 -81.94
N PRO A 850 9.45 -39.18 -81.25
CA PRO A 850 9.57 -39.30 -79.81
C PRO A 850 11.00 -39.68 -79.39
N ALA A 851 11.65 -38.82 -78.59
CA ALA A 851 13.02 -39.06 -78.12
C ALA A 851 13.17 -40.44 -77.47
N GLY A 852 14.13 -41.24 -77.94
CA GLY A 852 14.38 -42.61 -77.48
C GLY A 852 13.52 -43.69 -78.15
N MET A 853 12.58 -43.35 -79.04
CA MET A 853 11.83 -44.35 -79.81
C MET A 853 12.75 -45.00 -80.84
N VAL A 854 12.95 -46.32 -80.72
CA VAL A 854 13.70 -47.14 -81.68
C VAL A 854 12.74 -47.63 -82.76
N VAL A 855 12.76 -46.97 -83.92
CA VAL A 855 11.84 -47.15 -85.06
C VAL A 855 12.42 -48.17 -86.04
N ALA A 856 11.57 -49.06 -86.56
CA ALA A 856 11.95 -50.04 -87.57
C ALA A 856 12.25 -49.37 -88.93
N ARG A 857 13.32 -49.81 -89.60
CA ARG A 857 13.67 -49.45 -90.98
C ARG A 857 13.77 -50.69 -91.84
N TYR A 858 13.45 -50.52 -93.11
CA TYR A 858 13.33 -51.61 -94.07
C TYR A 858 14.02 -51.24 -95.39
N ASP A 859 14.51 -52.25 -96.10
CA ASP A 859 14.72 -52.18 -97.54
C ASP A 859 13.37 -52.05 -98.28
N TRP A 860 13.36 -51.66 -99.56
CA TRP A 860 12.10 -51.43 -100.26
C TRP A 860 11.25 -52.71 -100.38
N GLY A 861 11.89 -53.86 -100.58
CA GLY A 861 11.24 -55.16 -100.69
C GLY A 861 10.59 -55.59 -99.38
N HIS A 862 11.31 -55.47 -98.27
CA HIS A 862 10.78 -55.71 -96.94
C HIS A 862 9.76 -54.67 -96.50
N ALA A 863 9.87 -53.39 -96.89
CA ALA A 863 8.86 -52.37 -96.61
C ALA A 863 7.52 -52.70 -97.30
N ASN A 864 7.58 -53.11 -98.57
CA ASN A 864 6.42 -53.57 -99.31
C ASN A 864 5.85 -54.88 -98.71
N GLN A 865 6.70 -55.85 -98.36
CA GLN A 865 6.25 -57.08 -97.70
C GLN A 865 5.61 -56.80 -96.33
N TYR A 866 6.23 -55.93 -95.53
CA TYR A 866 5.78 -55.51 -94.20
C TYR A 866 4.37 -54.94 -94.28
N CYS A 867 4.13 -53.99 -95.17
CA CYS A 867 2.81 -53.40 -95.34
C CYS A 867 1.75 -54.41 -95.82
N ASN A 868 2.10 -55.36 -96.71
CA ASN A 868 1.16 -56.41 -97.14
C ASN A 868 0.92 -57.50 -96.08
N GLN A 869 1.69 -57.52 -94.98
CA GLN A 869 1.58 -58.49 -93.87
C GLN A 869 1.21 -57.82 -92.54
N LEU A 870 0.95 -56.51 -92.53
CA LEU A 870 0.70 -55.73 -91.33
C LEU A 870 -0.68 -56.05 -90.73
N ASP A 871 -0.73 -56.56 -89.50
CA ASP A 871 -1.93 -56.57 -88.67
C ASP A 871 -1.84 -55.42 -87.66
N TYR A 872 -2.59 -54.35 -87.93
CA TYR A 872 -2.53 -53.13 -87.13
C TYR A 872 -3.89 -52.44 -87.04
N ASP A 873 -4.24 -51.96 -85.85
CA ASP A 873 -5.56 -51.40 -85.49
C ASP A 873 -6.73 -52.37 -85.86
N GLY A 874 -6.46 -53.68 -85.79
CA GLY A 874 -7.39 -54.76 -86.17
C GLY A 874 -7.66 -54.86 -87.67
N LYS A 875 -6.77 -54.32 -88.52
CA LYS A 875 -6.86 -54.27 -89.98
C LYS A 875 -5.65 -54.96 -90.61
N GLN A 876 -5.89 -55.67 -91.71
CA GLN A 876 -4.89 -56.46 -92.46
C GLN A 876 -4.83 -56.11 -93.96
N ASP A 877 -5.67 -55.18 -94.44
CA ASP A 877 -5.80 -54.72 -95.82
C ASP A 877 -4.93 -53.48 -96.11
N TRP A 878 -3.70 -53.49 -95.61
CA TRP A 878 -2.70 -52.45 -95.79
C TRP A 878 -1.81 -52.72 -97.01
N ARG A 879 -1.25 -51.66 -97.60
CA ARG A 879 -0.23 -51.73 -98.66
C ARG A 879 0.74 -50.56 -98.58
N LEU A 880 1.85 -50.63 -99.30
CA LEU A 880 2.79 -49.50 -99.39
C LEU A 880 2.15 -48.34 -100.23
N PRO A 881 2.14 -47.09 -99.72
CA PRO A 881 1.53 -45.94 -100.39
C PRO A 881 2.33 -45.49 -101.61
N THR A 882 1.68 -44.82 -102.55
CA THR A 882 2.37 -44.09 -103.63
C THR A 882 2.89 -42.74 -103.13
N THR A 883 3.81 -42.13 -103.88
CA THR A 883 4.32 -40.78 -103.59
C THR A 883 3.20 -39.74 -103.44
N ASN A 884 2.16 -39.80 -104.28
CA ASN A 884 0.99 -38.92 -104.19
C ASN A 884 0.18 -39.11 -102.89
N GLU A 885 0.13 -40.34 -102.36
CA GLU A 885 -0.58 -40.64 -101.12
C GLU A 885 0.22 -40.16 -99.91
N LEU A 886 1.54 -40.38 -99.87
CA LEU A 886 2.43 -39.81 -98.86
C LEU A 886 2.43 -38.27 -98.89
N MET A 887 2.40 -37.66 -100.08
CA MET A 887 2.25 -36.20 -100.20
C MET A 887 0.87 -35.70 -99.75
N THR A 888 -0.18 -36.50 -99.91
CA THR A 888 -1.51 -36.20 -99.34
C THR A 888 -1.48 -36.23 -97.81
N LEU A 889 -0.78 -37.22 -97.22
CA LEU A 889 -0.55 -37.33 -95.79
C LEU A 889 0.25 -36.12 -95.26
N PHE A 890 1.38 -35.76 -95.90
CA PHE A 890 2.16 -34.58 -95.57
C PHE A 890 1.30 -33.29 -95.58
N ASN A 891 0.56 -33.06 -96.66
CA ASN A 891 -0.27 -31.87 -96.84
C ASN A 891 -1.39 -31.74 -95.78
N SER A 892 -1.82 -32.84 -95.16
CA SER A 892 -2.80 -32.80 -94.06
C SER A 892 -2.28 -32.10 -92.79
N THR A 893 -0.96 -32.07 -92.60
CA THR A 893 -0.31 -31.44 -91.42
C THR A 893 0.39 -30.13 -91.74
N GLY A 894 0.88 -29.98 -92.98
CA GLY A 894 1.63 -28.81 -93.45
C GLY A 894 2.86 -28.55 -92.59
N LYS A 895 3.23 -27.27 -92.41
CA LYS A 895 4.43 -26.84 -91.64
C LYS A 895 4.47 -27.27 -90.16
N ALA A 896 3.41 -27.88 -89.63
CA ALA A 896 3.43 -28.45 -88.29
C ALA A 896 4.13 -29.82 -88.25
N GLY A 897 4.12 -30.57 -89.36
CA GLY A 897 4.68 -31.92 -89.48
C GLY A 897 3.86 -33.00 -88.77
N MET A 898 4.06 -34.24 -89.22
CA MET A 898 3.39 -35.44 -88.66
C MET A 898 3.75 -35.66 -87.18
N TRP A 899 5.01 -35.40 -86.78
CA TRP A 899 5.46 -35.49 -85.39
C TRP A 899 4.61 -34.62 -84.45
N ARG A 900 4.54 -33.30 -84.68
CA ARG A 900 3.85 -32.38 -83.76
C ARG A 900 2.34 -32.52 -83.76
N ARG A 901 1.73 -33.05 -84.82
CA ARG A 901 0.26 -33.23 -84.92
C ARG A 901 -0.24 -34.60 -84.49
N HIS A 902 0.51 -35.65 -84.78
CA HIS A 902 0.04 -37.05 -84.66
C HIS A 902 0.99 -37.94 -83.86
N GLY A 903 2.12 -37.41 -83.37
CA GLY A 903 3.09 -38.18 -82.59
C GLY A 903 3.95 -39.14 -83.43
N TRP A 904 3.88 -39.08 -84.75
CA TRP A 904 4.62 -39.98 -85.63
C TRP A 904 6.11 -39.66 -85.64
N ALA A 905 6.94 -40.70 -85.62
CA ALA A 905 8.35 -40.61 -86.00
C ALA A 905 8.46 -40.20 -87.47
N THR A 906 9.38 -39.27 -87.77
CA THR A 906 9.64 -38.72 -89.11
C THR A 906 11.11 -38.35 -89.34
N GLY A 907 12.03 -38.81 -88.49
CA GLY A 907 13.47 -38.57 -88.62
C GLY A 907 14.15 -39.26 -89.82
N GLN A 908 13.43 -40.07 -90.60
CA GLN A 908 13.91 -40.76 -91.80
C GLN A 908 12.87 -40.66 -92.94
N LEU A 909 13.26 -41.04 -94.17
CA LEU A 909 12.39 -40.98 -95.35
C LEU A 909 11.35 -42.11 -95.29
N PHE A 910 10.27 -41.99 -96.07
CA PHE A 910 9.19 -42.99 -96.14
C PHE A 910 9.08 -43.62 -97.53
N TRP A 911 9.20 -44.95 -97.60
CA TRP A 911 9.12 -45.68 -98.86
C TRP A 911 7.77 -45.52 -99.59
N ALA A 912 7.84 -45.32 -100.91
CA ALA A 912 6.68 -45.36 -101.80
C ALA A 912 6.69 -46.61 -102.70
N SER A 913 5.51 -47.04 -103.15
CA SER A 913 5.31 -48.20 -104.02
C SER A 913 5.56 -47.93 -105.51
N ASN A 914 5.89 -46.69 -105.90
CA ASN A 914 6.24 -46.32 -107.27
C ASN A 914 7.67 -45.80 -107.37
N GLY A 915 8.28 -45.98 -108.55
CA GLY A 915 9.66 -45.57 -108.85
C GLY A 915 9.81 -44.98 -110.25
N PRO A 916 11.04 -44.61 -110.68
CA PRO A 916 11.30 -43.94 -111.96
C PRO A 916 11.05 -44.80 -113.20
N GLY A 917 10.98 -46.13 -113.07
CA GLY A 917 10.56 -47.02 -114.16
C GLY A 917 10.76 -48.50 -113.82
N PRO A 918 10.18 -49.44 -114.60
CA PRO A 918 10.36 -50.87 -114.35
C PRO A 918 11.83 -51.29 -114.52
N GLY A 919 12.41 -51.89 -113.48
CA GLY A 919 13.76 -52.45 -113.52
C GLY A 919 14.91 -51.47 -113.25
N SER A 920 14.64 -50.30 -112.65
CA SER A 920 15.66 -49.35 -112.16
C SER A 920 16.54 -49.93 -111.04
N GLY A 921 15.98 -50.77 -110.16
CA GLY A 921 16.60 -51.09 -108.86
C GLY A 921 16.55 -49.92 -107.87
N GLU A 922 15.64 -48.97 -108.13
CA GLU A 922 15.40 -47.76 -107.36
C GLU A 922 13.90 -47.49 -107.26
N HIS A 923 13.45 -47.02 -106.11
CA HIS A 923 12.09 -46.55 -105.86
C HIS A 923 12.10 -45.13 -105.29
N TYR A 924 10.93 -44.51 -105.24
CA TYR A 924 10.80 -43.21 -104.58
C TYR A 924 10.61 -43.37 -103.07
N ASP A 925 11.10 -42.40 -102.33
CA ASP A 925 10.76 -42.16 -100.93
C ASP A 925 10.25 -40.71 -100.74
N VAL A 926 9.66 -40.43 -99.58
CA VAL A 926 9.11 -39.11 -99.26
C VAL A 926 9.54 -38.66 -97.87
N GLU A 927 10.11 -37.46 -97.78
CA GLU A 927 10.44 -36.81 -96.51
C GLU A 927 9.19 -36.12 -95.94
N LEU A 928 8.54 -36.74 -94.96
CA LEU A 928 7.31 -36.21 -94.33
C LEU A 928 7.53 -35.00 -93.39
N THR A 929 8.76 -34.51 -93.25
CA THR A 929 9.09 -33.26 -92.55
C THR A 929 9.07 -32.04 -93.49
N LEU A 930 9.50 -32.21 -94.75
CA LEU A 930 9.66 -31.15 -95.75
C LEU A 930 8.73 -31.26 -96.97
N GLY A 931 8.16 -32.44 -97.23
CA GLY A 931 7.34 -32.70 -98.42
C GLY A 931 8.17 -32.85 -99.70
N ALA A 932 9.39 -33.36 -99.58
CA ALA A 932 10.28 -33.65 -100.70
C ALA A 932 10.17 -35.13 -101.10
N VAL A 933 10.35 -35.41 -102.39
CA VAL A 933 10.38 -36.77 -102.96
C VAL A 933 11.77 -37.01 -103.51
N PHE A 934 12.42 -38.10 -103.11
CA PHE A 934 13.73 -38.50 -103.63
C PHE A 934 13.64 -39.86 -104.32
N THR A 935 14.71 -40.23 -105.02
CA THR A 935 14.92 -41.56 -105.59
C THR A 935 16.03 -42.22 -104.80
N ASN A 936 15.81 -43.44 -104.33
CA ASN A 936 16.77 -44.19 -103.52
C ASN A 936 16.86 -45.63 -104.04
N SER A 937 18.00 -46.28 -103.84
CA SER A 937 18.22 -47.66 -104.28
C SER A 937 17.44 -48.62 -103.40
N ASP A 938 16.95 -49.73 -103.97
CA ASP A 938 16.04 -50.66 -103.27
C ASP A 938 16.61 -51.25 -101.97
N GLY A 939 17.95 -51.21 -101.78
CA GLY A 939 18.66 -51.60 -100.55
C GLY A 939 18.95 -50.47 -99.55
N GLY A 940 18.36 -49.28 -99.71
CA GLY A 940 18.35 -48.23 -98.70
C GLY A 940 17.52 -48.64 -97.48
N HIS A 941 17.77 -48.08 -96.29
CA HIS A 941 17.02 -48.45 -95.07
C HIS A 941 16.21 -47.26 -94.56
N ASP A 942 14.90 -47.27 -94.82
CA ASP A 942 13.98 -46.14 -94.56
C ASP A 942 12.69 -46.59 -93.84
N TYR A 943 11.85 -45.65 -93.42
CA TYR A 943 10.61 -45.93 -92.69
C TYR A 943 9.50 -46.45 -93.62
N ALA A 944 8.64 -47.30 -93.05
CA ALA A 944 7.41 -47.75 -93.67
C ALA A 944 6.19 -47.11 -92.98
N SER A 945 5.37 -46.41 -93.75
CA SER A 945 3.98 -46.09 -93.41
C SER A 945 3.10 -46.81 -94.41
N CYS A 946 2.09 -47.54 -93.95
CA CYS A 946 1.23 -48.35 -94.81
C CYS A 946 -0.12 -47.67 -94.97
N VAL A 947 -0.72 -47.74 -96.16
CA VAL A 947 -2.02 -47.12 -96.45
C VAL A 947 -3.08 -48.17 -96.77
N ARG A 948 -4.32 -47.86 -96.38
CA ARG A 948 -5.55 -48.56 -96.78
C ARG A 948 -6.58 -47.55 -97.27
N THR A 949 -7.55 -47.99 -98.07
CA THR A 949 -8.77 -47.21 -98.32
C THR A 949 -9.79 -47.43 -97.21
N GLY A 950 -10.44 -46.36 -96.77
CA GLY A 950 -11.62 -46.42 -95.91
C GLY A 950 -12.86 -46.74 -96.73
N VAL A 951 -13.72 -47.59 -96.17
CA VAL A 951 -15.14 -47.77 -96.53
C VAL A 951 -15.97 -47.34 -95.34
#